data_AF-A0A9D8NSU7-F1
#
_entry.id   AF-A0A9D8NSU7-F1
#
_cell.length_a   1.000
_cell.length_b   1.000
_cell.length_c   1.000
_cell.angle_alpha   90.00
_cell.angle_beta   90.00
_cell.angle_gamma   90.00
#
_symmetry.space_group_name_H-M   'P 1'
#
loop_
_entity.id
_entity.type
_entity.pdbx_description
1 polymer ?
#
loop_
_entity_poly.entity_id
_entity_poly.type
_entity_poly.pdbx_seq_one_letter_code
_entity_poly.pdbx_strand_id
1 'polypeptide(L)'
;MMWRLECQPTERAEPDQPVSLVDYLAAQLLLEKHLCLEAFGGPGNRRGSGAGLRSDLTITLDPAGRAARHAPDEAWDLYFAIASKPSPGLSLLEDQDPHKLCHAVESFTRDQRRMVWQEAFEAAYRNKVLAGFRARRANPDPGPAARPEFQVMTCLDDREESFRRAVEELYPDAETFGGPGFFGLPIRFTPLGQAITQDQCPLHVKAAHHVREVPAEVRSHMRLQRQQSLSRMMHRLDSASKNSVSGSLLVGLIGLLAYPAVVVGFLLPHLGARLRAAIARFVRSFVRTDFEMVLEPGEGAFTPAEQADRVHALMVNINMKGPFSRVVAFLGHGSTSVNNPHKSAYDCGACGGNDGLGNARLLNQVDIRAELQKRGIRIPSDTWFVGGLHDTCNDSVMFEDLETAPRWATAMLSEAQAKLNRAAAHSALERCRRLHSAKGITAAGRALRHVQGRSADLGQPRPELGHQNNAMAFYGPRSMTRGLFLDRRSFLISYHPDADPEGVAIGKLLPGILPVISGINLQYYFSRVDNDTLGSGTKLPHNPVGFLGVQEGATGDLRTGLPKQAVEIHQPLRLQVMVACRAGILESILSSQPEVARMVRNGWVRLIRVDPDSAEASIHIEGEGFVSAGSSGSPVAEVARSADWFAGRMESLDPALVVPSPRGEVSRAS
;
A
#
# COMPACT_ATOMS: atom_id res chain seq x y z
N MET A 1 19.73 -20.30 -0.53
CA MET A 1 20.91 -19.54 -1.00
C MET A 1 21.09 -18.24 -0.20
N MET A 2 20.06 -17.38 -0.07
CA MET A 2 20.11 -16.17 0.76
C MET A 2 20.39 -16.42 2.25
N TRP A 3 19.73 -17.39 2.89
CA TRP A 3 19.99 -17.75 4.30
C TRP A 3 21.46 -18.14 4.58
N ARG A 4 22.18 -18.67 3.57
CA ARG A 4 23.59 -19.05 3.68
C ARG A 4 24.51 -17.83 3.60
N LEU A 5 24.23 -16.91 2.68
CA LEU A 5 24.92 -15.62 2.55
C LEU A 5 24.60 -14.65 3.70
N GLU A 6 23.46 -14.83 4.38
CA GLU A 6 23.06 -14.09 5.58
C GLU A 6 23.75 -14.59 6.85
N CYS A 7 24.00 -15.89 6.96
CA CYS A 7 24.65 -16.50 8.12
C CYS A 7 26.18 -16.57 8.02
N GLN A 8 26.78 -16.34 6.83
CA GLN A 8 28.22 -16.37 6.62
C GLN A 8 28.73 -15.15 5.81
N PRO A 9 28.88 -13.97 6.45
CA PRO A 9 29.28 -12.73 5.78
C PRO A 9 30.66 -12.77 5.10
N THR A 10 31.53 -13.70 5.51
CA THR A 10 32.86 -13.94 4.93
C THR A 10 32.81 -14.62 3.56
N GLU A 11 31.65 -15.14 3.13
CA GLU A 11 31.45 -15.67 1.77
C GLU A 11 31.09 -14.55 0.75
N ARG A 12 31.03 -13.28 1.16
CA ARG A 12 30.92 -12.11 0.25
C ARG A 12 32.27 -11.84 -0.40
N ALA A 13 32.27 -11.58 -1.71
CA ALA A 13 33.50 -11.42 -2.49
C ALA A 13 34.43 -10.33 -1.92
N GLU A 14 33.90 -9.16 -1.53
CA GLU A 14 34.70 -8.09 -0.89
C GLU A 14 33.82 -7.21 0.02
N PRO A 15 33.88 -7.38 1.36
CA PRO A 15 33.12 -6.57 2.31
C PRO A 15 33.74 -5.18 2.59
N ASP A 16 34.98 -4.93 2.17
CA ASP A 16 35.79 -3.77 2.58
C ASP A 16 35.96 -2.67 1.50
N GLN A 17 35.30 -2.77 0.34
CA GLN A 17 35.36 -1.69 -0.66
C GLN A 17 34.26 -0.65 -0.41
N PRO A 18 34.59 0.59 0.01
CA PRO A 18 33.60 1.65 0.11
C PRO A 18 33.14 2.04 -1.30
N VAL A 19 31.88 1.72 -1.60
CA VAL A 19 31.23 2.07 -2.86
C VAL A 19 30.33 3.28 -2.58
N SER A 20 30.68 4.44 -3.12
CA SER A 20 29.89 5.67 -3.02
C SER A 20 29.23 6.01 -4.37
N LEU A 21 27.93 6.31 -4.34
CA LEU A 21 27.21 6.80 -5.51
C LEU A 21 27.84 8.07 -6.08
N VAL A 22 28.28 8.97 -5.20
CA VAL A 22 28.90 10.22 -5.61
C VAL A 22 30.23 9.95 -6.32
N ASP A 23 31.03 9.01 -5.82
CA ASP A 23 32.33 8.68 -6.40
C ASP A 23 32.18 7.97 -7.76
N TYR A 24 31.23 7.04 -7.86
CA TYR A 24 30.92 6.36 -9.13
C TYR A 24 30.39 7.35 -10.19
N LEU A 25 29.42 8.20 -9.83
CA LEU A 25 28.90 9.22 -10.75
C LEU A 25 29.98 10.24 -11.11
N ALA A 26 30.80 10.68 -10.16
CA ALA A 26 31.90 11.60 -10.44
C ALA A 26 32.90 10.98 -11.43
N ALA A 27 33.30 9.72 -11.23
CA ALA A 27 34.20 9.02 -12.14
C ALA A 27 33.58 8.87 -13.54
N GLN A 28 32.30 8.51 -13.63
CA GLN A 28 31.60 8.39 -14.92
C GLN A 28 31.46 9.75 -15.62
N LEU A 29 31.03 10.79 -14.91
CA LEU A 29 30.89 12.15 -15.46
C LEU A 29 32.22 12.73 -15.91
N LEU A 30 33.31 12.48 -15.18
CA LEU A 30 34.65 12.90 -15.56
C LEU A 30 35.16 12.13 -16.79
N LEU A 31 34.92 10.83 -16.85
CA LEU A 31 35.26 10.02 -18.01
C LEU A 31 34.51 10.51 -19.25
N GLU A 32 33.21 10.74 -19.14
CA GLU A 32 32.39 11.28 -20.24
C GLU A 32 32.81 12.71 -20.63
N LYS A 33 33.11 13.59 -19.66
CA LYS A 33 33.68 14.93 -19.93
C LYS A 33 35.01 14.81 -20.69
N HIS A 34 35.91 13.92 -20.28
CA HIS A 34 37.21 13.75 -20.93
C HIS A 34 37.05 13.20 -22.35
N LEU A 35 36.25 12.16 -22.53
CA LEU A 35 35.93 11.61 -23.85
C LEU A 35 35.32 12.67 -24.77
N CYS A 36 34.46 13.54 -24.24
CA CYS A 36 33.94 14.68 -24.99
C CYS A 36 35.02 15.71 -25.31
N LEU A 37 35.89 16.09 -24.35
CA LEU A 37 36.97 17.04 -24.59
C LEU A 37 38.02 16.51 -25.58
N GLU A 38 38.31 15.22 -25.58
CA GLU A 38 39.18 14.58 -26.56
C GLU A 38 38.50 14.56 -27.94
N ALA A 39 37.21 14.19 -28.01
CA ALA A 39 36.44 14.19 -29.25
C ALA A 39 36.23 15.61 -29.84
N PHE A 40 36.14 16.66 -29.01
CA PHE A 40 35.74 18.01 -29.44
C PHE A 40 36.79 19.12 -29.25
N GLY A 41 37.88 18.87 -28.50
CA GLY A 41 38.87 19.87 -28.09
C GLY A 41 40.16 19.91 -28.91
N GLY A 42 40.35 19.01 -29.88
CA GLY A 42 41.56 18.96 -30.71
C GLY A 42 41.66 20.12 -31.73
N PRO A 43 42.87 20.65 -31.99
CA PRO A 43 43.11 21.72 -32.97
C PRO A 43 42.96 21.17 -34.40
N GLY A 44 41.71 21.05 -34.86
CA GLY A 44 41.38 20.52 -36.19
C GLY A 44 39.91 20.14 -36.39
N ASN A 45 39.14 19.94 -35.32
CA ASN A 45 37.76 19.50 -35.46
C ASN A 45 36.82 20.64 -35.86
N ARG A 46 36.50 20.65 -37.17
CA ARG A 46 35.54 21.56 -37.80
C ARG A 46 34.14 21.31 -37.25
N ARG A 47 33.38 22.40 -37.11
CA ARG A 47 31.92 22.48 -36.94
C ARG A 47 31.17 21.79 -38.10
N GLY A 48 31.28 20.47 -38.23
CA GLY A 48 30.63 19.65 -39.25
C GLY A 48 29.26 19.13 -38.78
N SER A 49 28.32 18.98 -39.71
CA SER A 49 26.96 18.48 -39.45
C SER A 49 26.94 17.13 -38.73
N GLY A 50 26.05 16.97 -37.75
CA GLY A 50 26.02 15.89 -36.74
C GLY A 50 25.97 14.42 -37.20
N ALA A 51 25.95 14.13 -38.50
CA ALA A 51 26.02 12.74 -39.01
C ALA A 51 27.45 12.18 -39.07
N GLY A 52 28.46 13.00 -39.38
CA GLY A 52 29.88 12.58 -39.39
C GLY A 52 30.48 12.46 -37.98
N LEU A 53 29.93 13.20 -37.01
CA LEU A 53 30.35 13.17 -35.61
C LEU A 53 30.04 11.85 -34.90
N ARG A 54 28.89 11.21 -35.22
CA ARG A 54 28.47 9.94 -34.60
C ARG A 54 29.38 8.77 -34.98
N SER A 55 29.91 8.76 -36.20
CA SER A 55 30.82 7.70 -36.66
C SER A 55 32.19 7.76 -35.98
N ASP A 56 32.74 8.95 -35.72
CA ASP A 56 34.08 9.10 -35.13
C ASP A 56 34.10 8.74 -33.63
N LEU A 57 33.03 9.06 -32.90
CA LEU A 57 32.81 8.59 -31.52
C LEU A 57 32.76 7.05 -31.42
N THR A 58 32.20 6.38 -32.42
CA THR A 58 32.08 4.92 -32.44
C THR A 58 33.45 4.24 -32.64
N ILE A 59 34.37 4.88 -33.37
CA ILE A 59 35.71 4.36 -33.67
C ILE A 59 36.67 4.58 -32.51
N THR A 60 36.57 5.72 -31.82
CA THR A 60 37.49 6.06 -30.72
C THR A 60 37.20 5.25 -29.45
N LEU A 61 35.94 4.87 -29.24
CA LEU A 61 35.51 3.98 -28.13
C LEU A 61 35.87 2.51 -28.34
N ASP A 62 36.50 2.14 -29.46
CA ASP A 62 36.79 0.74 -29.76
C ASP A 62 38.15 0.49 -30.46
N PRO A 63 39.27 0.42 -29.72
CA PRO A 63 40.52 -0.08 -30.30
C PRO A 63 40.54 -1.62 -30.44
N ALA A 64 39.60 -2.36 -29.80
CA ALA A 64 39.74 -3.81 -29.56
C ALA A 64 38.47 -4.68 -29.72
N GLY A 65 37.37 -4.17 -30.27
CA GLY A 65 36.15 -4.92 -30.59
C GLY A 65 35.28 -5.35 -29.41
N ARG A 66 35.33 -4.72 -28.22
CA ARG A 66 34.67 -5.27 -27.01
C ARG A 66 33.66 -4.38 -26.27
N ALA A 67 33.51 -3.11 -26.62
CA ALA A 67 32.64 -2.20 -25.87
C ALA A 67 31.57 -1.49 -26.72
N ALA A 68 30.91 -2.20 -27.63
CA ALA A 68 29.76 -1.66 -28.33
C ALA A 68 28.47 -2.34 -27.87
N ARG A 69 27.67 -1.65 -27.03
CA ARG A 69 26.18 -1.68 -27.10
C ARG A 69 25.40 -0.70 -26.20
N HIS A 70 26.00 0.27 -25.50
CA HIS A 70 25.27 1.37 -24.83
C HIS A 70 25.91 2.71 -25.23
N ALA A 71 25.45 3.31 -26.33
CA ALA A 71 24.46 4.41 -26.40
C ALA A 71 25.14 5.81 -26.43
N PRO A 72 25.73 6.23 -27.58
CA PRO A 72 26.33 7.56 -27.79
C PRO A 72 25.37 8.74 -27.52
N ASP A 73 24.06 8.48 -27.50
CA ASP A 73 23.04 9.49 -27.29
C ASP A 73 22.93 9.92 -25.81
N GLU A 74 23.23 9.02 -24.86
CA GLU A 74 23.17 9.33 -23.41
C GLU A 74 24.34 10.22 -22.96
N ALA A 75 25.54 10.00 -23.51
CA ALA A 75 26.72 10.82 -23.26
C ALA A 75 26.56 12.26 -23.81
N TRP A 76 25.83 12.41 -24.93
CA TRP A 76 25.58 13.70 -25.56
C TRP A 76 24.61 14.58 -24.76
N ASP A 77 23.56 13.97 -24.19
CA ASP A 77 22.62 14.67 -23.32
C ASP A 77 23.25 15.04 -21.96
N LEU A 78 24.14 14.18 -21.44
CA LEU A 78 24.85 14.44 -20.18
C LEU A 78 25.90 15.56 -20.33
N TYR A 79 26.59 15.64 -21.47
CA TYR A 79 27.48 16.77 -21.81
C TYR A 79 26.76 18.12 -21.74
N PHE A 80 25.57 18.26 -22.33
CA PHE A 80 24.80 19.50 -22.27
C PHE A 80 24.34 19.82 -20.84
N ALA A 81 23.95 18.81 -20.06
CA ALA A 81 23.55 19.01 -18.67
C ALA A 81 24.71 19.52 -17.78
N ILE A 82 25.93 19.05 -18.01
CA ILE A 82 27.15 19.46 -17.28
C ILE A 82 27.66 20.83 -17.77
N ALA A 83 27.77 21.02 -19.09
CA ALA A 83 28.29 22.27 -19.69
C ALA A 83 27.39 23.48 -19.37
N SER A 84 26.11 23.25 -19.09
CA SER A 84 25.14 24.31 -18.74
C SER A 84 25.13 24.68 -17.25
N LYS A 85 25.84 23.94 -16.39
CA LYS A 85 25.88 24.20 -14.93
C LYS A 85 27.30 24.04 -14.38
N PRO A 86 28.02 25.15 -14.10
CA PRO A 86 29.28 25.07 -13.40
C PRO A 86 29.02 24.70 -11.94
N SER A 87 29.12 23.40 -11.61
CA SER A 87 29.19 22.99 -10.21
C SER A 87 30.64 23.20 -9.72
N PRO A 88 30.87 23.86 -8.57
CA PRO A 88 32.23 24.10 -8.04
C PRO A 88 33.02 22.84 -7.68
N GLY A 89 32.37 21.67 -7.61
CA GLY A 89 33.02 20.40 -7.23
C GLY A 89 33.76 19.69 -8.37
N LEU A 90 33.44 19.98 -9.62
CA LEU A 90 34.02 19.29 -10.80
C LEU A 90 35.29 19.97 -11.34
N SER A 91 35.57 21.21 -10.93
CA SER A 91 36.82 21.93 -11.24
C SER A 91 38.02 21.47 -10.39
N LEU A 92 37.78 20.69 -9.33
CA LEU A 92 38.84 20.12 -8.47
C LEU A 92 39.40 18.79 -8.98
N LEU A 93 38.92 18.30 -10.12
CA LEU A 93 39.23 16.96 -10.66
C LEU A 93 39.76 17.01 -12.10
N GLU A 94 40.19 18.17 -12.59
CA GLU A 94 40.60 18.39 -13.99
C GLU A 94 41.94 17.71 -14.37
N ASP A 95 42.72 17.24 -13.39
CA ASP A 95 44.03 16.59 -13.57
C ASP A 95 44.00 15.05 -13.50
N GLN A 96 42.84 14.40 -13.69
CA GLN A 96 42.76 12.95 -13.60
C GLN A 96 43.02 12.25 -14.94
N ASP A 97 44.06 11.40 -14.96
CA ASP A 97 44.41 10.48 -16.04
C ASP A 97 43.19 9.62 -16.45
N PRO A 98 42.76 9.64 -17.72
CA PRO A 98 41.61 8.86 -18.22
C PRO A 98 41.72 7.37 -17.94
N HIS A 99 42.95 6.82 -17.94
CA HIS A 99 43.16 5.42 -17.59
C HIS A 99 42.83 5.13 -16.13
N LYS A 100 43.09 6.07 -15.22
CA LYS A 100 42.70 5.94 -13.81
C LYS A 100 41.19 6.04 -13.63
N LEU A 101 40.51 6.87 -14.41
CA LEU A 101 39.04 6.98 -14.41
C LEU A 101 38.38 5.72 -14.98
N CYS A 102 38.87 5.20 -16.12
CA CYS A 102 38.45 3.92 -16.67
C CYS A 102 38.67 2.79 -15.66
N HIS A 103 39.86 2.70 -15.07
CA HIS A 103 40.17 1.69 -14.06
C HIS A 103 39.26 1.83 -12.82
N ALA A 104 38.97 3.05 -12.37
CA ALA A 104 38.05 3.29 -11.26
C ALA A 104 36.63 2.81 -11.61
N VAL A 105 36.09 3.15 -12.79
CA VAL A 105 34.77 2.68 -13.25
C VAL A 105 34.75 1.16 -13.43
N GLU A 106 35.82 0.58 -13.98
CA GLU A 106 35.99 -0.87 -14.16
C GLU A 106 36.11 -1.61 -12.83
N SER A 107 36.72 -1.00 -11.80
CA SER A 107 36.83 -1.59 -10.46
C SER A 107 35.49 -1.76 -9.75
N PHE A 108 34.45 -1.00 -10.15
CA PHE A 108 33.08 -1.33 -9.73
C PHE A 108 32.61 -2.57 -10.48
N THR A 109 32.50 -3.68 -9.75
CA THR A 109 31.90 -4.92 -10.25
C THR A 109 30.45 -4.69 -10.70
N ARG A 110 29.92 -5.59 -11.53
CA ARG A 110 28.53 -5.54 -12.00
C ARG A 110 27.52 -5.37 -10.85
N ASP A 111 27.74 -6.07 -9.74
CA ASP A 111 26.81 -6.05 -8.62
C ASP A 111 26.96 -4.78 -7.78
N GLN A 112 28.18 -4.25 -7.62
CA GLN A 112 28.38 -2.94 -6.99
C GLN A 112 27.70 -1.83 -7.80
N ARG A 113 27.83 -1.82 -9.13
CA ARG A 113 27.13 -0.84 -9.99
C ARG A 113 25.62 -0.91 -9.81
N ARG A 114 25.04 -2.12 -9.81
CA ARG A 114 23.60 -2.31 -9.60
C ARG A 114 23.14 -1.78 -8.25
N MET A 115 23.93 -2.02 -7.20
CA MET A 115 23.65 -1.50 -5.87
C MET A 115 23.63 0.02 -5.87
N VAL A 116 24.65 0.66 -6.45
CA VAL A 116 24.73 2.12 -6.60
C VAL A 116 23.52 2.70 -7.35
N TRP A 117 23.15 2.10 -8.48
CA TRP A 117 21.98 2.53 -9.26
C TRP A 117 20.67 2.35 -8.47
N GLN A 118 20.53 1.26 -7.72
CA GLN A 118 19.39 1.04 -6.86
C GLN A 118 19.29 2.09 -5.75
N GLU A 119 20.42 2.45 -5.13
CA GLU A 119 20.48 3.50 -4.11
C GLU A 119 20.17 4.88 -4.68
N ALA A 120 20.66 5.19 -5.89
CA ALA A 120 20.31 6.41 -6.60
C ALA A 120 18.81 6.51 -6.90
N PHE A 121 18.21 5.39 -7.34
CA PHE A 121 16.79 5.32 -7.63
C PHE A 121 15.93 5.54 -6.37
N GLU A 122 16.32 4.91 -5.25
CA GLU A 122 15.70 5.12 -3.94
C GLU A 122 15.87 6.55 -3.43
N ALA A 123 17.07 7.11 -3.58
CA ALA A 123 17.38 8.48 -3.19
C ALA A 123 16.57 9.51 -3.98
N ALA A 124 16.44 9.32 -5.29
CA ALA A 124 15.64 10.20 -6.15
C ALA A 124 14.17 10.24 -5.71
N TYR A 125 13.57 9.07 -5.42
CA TYR A 125 12.21 9.00 -4.90
C TYR A 125 12.09 9.65 -3.52
N ARG A 126 12.96 9.27 -2.57
CA ARG A 126 12.97 9.83 -1.20
C ARG A 126 13.07 11.35 -1.21
N ASN A 127 13.98 11.91 -2.01
CA ASN A 127 14.21 13.36 -2.06
C ASN A 127 12.99 14.13 -2.57
N LYS A 128 12.20 13.54 -3.48
CA LYS A 128 10.95 14.14 -3.96
C LYS A 128 9.86 14.10 -2.90
N VAL A 129 9.75 13.01 -2.13
CA VAL A 129 8.82 12.90 -0.99
C VAL A 129 9.18 13.90 0.11
N LEU A 130 10.46 14.01 0.48
CA LEU A 130 10.90 14.99 1.47
C LEU A 130 10.66 16.43 1.00
N ALA A 131 10.81 16.73 -0.29
CA ALA A 131 10.42 18.02 -0.84
C ALA A 131 8.90 18.28 -0.68
N GLY A 132 8.06 17.26 -0.90
CA GLY A 132 6.62 17.32 -0.64
C GLY A 132 6.29 17.65 0.82
N PHE A 133 6.94 17.00 1.78
CA PHE A 133 6.76 17.30 3.21
C PHE A 133 7.16 18.73 3.56
N ARG A 134 8.28 19.22 3.00
CA ARG A 134 8.71 20.61 3.18
C ARG A 134 7.71 21.59 2.58
N ALA A 135 7.18 21.32 1.38
CA ALA A 135 6.17 22.15 0.73
C ALA A 135 4.88 22.22 1.56
N ARG A 136 4.38 21.08 2.06
CA ARG A 136 3.23 21.06 2.97
C ARG A 136 3.50 21.77 4.29
N ARG A 137 4.71 21.70 4.82
CA ARG A 137 5.09 22.46 6.02
C ARG A 137 5.10 23.97 5.76
N ALA A 138 5.59 24.39 4.60
CA ALA A 138 5.61 25.79 4.18
C ALA A 138 4.21 26.34 3.87
N ASN A 139 3.30 25.48 3.45
CA ASN A 139 1.89 25.80 3.23
C ASN A 139 1.04 24.85 4.08
N PRO A 140 0.83 25.11 5.39
CA PRO A 140 0.10 24.20 6.28
C PRO A 140 -1.37 24.02 5.89
N ASP A 141 -1.91 22.81 6.06
CA ASP A 141 -3.35 22.60 5.93
C ASP A 141 -4.06 23.16 7.16
N PRO A 142 -5.15 23.91 7.02
CA PRO A 142 -5.92 24.36 8.18
C PRO A 142 -6.51 23.20 8.98
N GLY A 143 -6.61 22.00 8.39
CA GLY A 143 -7.20 20.83 9.04
C GLY A 143 -8.72 20.94 9.16
N PRO A 144 -9.36 19.96 9.80
CA PRO A 144 -10.79 20.00 10.07
C PRO A 144 -11.13 21.06 11.13
N ALA A 145 -12.39 21.49 11.17
CA ALA A 145 -12.91 22.30 12.28
C ALA A 145 -12.66 21.66 13.66
N ALA A 146 -12.70 22.49 14.70
CA ALA A 146 -12.44 22.06 16.08
C ALA A 146 -13.26 20.83 16.48
N ARG A 147 -14.51 20.67 16.02
CA ARG A 147 -15.22 19.39 16.05
C ARG A 147 -15.37 18.91 14.60
N PRO A 148 -14.73 17.80 14.20
CA PRO A 148 -14.85 17.30 12.83
C PRO A 148 -16.30 16.92 12.49
N GLU A 149 -16.65 17.04 11.21
CA GLU A 149 -17.97 16.67 10.69
C GLU A 149 -18.24 15.17 10.90
N PHE A 150 -17.26 14.35 10.54
CA PHE A 150 -17.19 12.92 10.84
C PHE A 150 -15.72 12.50 10.92
N GLN A 151 -15.46 11.42 11.64
CA GLN A 151 -14.14 10.81 11.77
C GLN A 151 -14.15 9.43 11.13
N VAL A 152 -13.10 9.10 10.40
CA VAL A 152 -12.93 7.77 9.81
C VAL A 152 -11.51 7.26 10.03
N MET A 153 -11.40 6.12 10.71
CA MET A 153 -10.17 5.36 10.77
C MET A 153 -10.23 4.23 9.74
N THR A 154 -9.18 4.15 8.91
CA THR A 154 -8.99 3.09 7.91
C THR A 154 -7.69 2.35 8.18
N CYS A 155 -7.49 1.21 7.52
CA CYS A 155 -6.20 0.51 7.56
C CYS A 155 -5.07 1.40 7.04
N LEU A 156 -3.86 1.23 7.57
CA LEU A 156 -2.63 1.92 7.15
C LEU A 156 -2.21 1.63 5.71
N ASP A 157 -2.89 0.70 5.06
CA ASP A 157 -2.73 0.27 3.67
C ASP A 157 -2.52 1.45 2.70
N ASP A 158 -1.60 1.28 1.73
CA ASP A 158 -1.29 2.27 0.69
C ASP A 158 -2.47 2.50 -0.27
N ARG A 159 -3.37 1.53 -0.40
CA ARG A 159 -4.61 1.68 -1.19
C ARG A 159 -5.61 2.62 -0.53
N GLU A 160 -5.58 2.74 0.80
CA GLU A 160 -6.43 3.63 1.60
C GLU A 160 -5.91 5.08 1.58
N GLU A 161 -4.69 5.30 1.09
CA GLU A 161 -4.07 6.62 0.94
C GLU A 161 -4.92 7.54 0.03
N SER A 162 -5.28 7.09 -1.17
CA SER A 162 -6.16 7.85 -2.08
C SER A 162 -7.57 7.98 -1.55
N PHE A 163 -8.08 6.98 -0.82
CA PHE A 163 -9.42 7.03 -0.24
C PHE A 163 -9.51 8.10 0.85
N ARG A 164 -8.58 8.09 1.82
CA ARG A 164 -8.49 9.14 2.85
C ARG A 164 -8.30 10.52 2.23
N ARG A 165 -7.38 10.66 1.27
CA ARG A 165 -7.18 11.95 0.58
C ARG A 165 -8.45 12.41 -0.14
N ALA A 166 -9.18 11.52 -0.82
CA ALA A 166 -10.44 11.86 -1.46
C ALA A 166 -11.54 12.26 -0.46
N VAL A 167 -11.58 11.65 0.73
CA VAL A 167 -12.47 12.07 1.82
C VAL A 167 -12.15 13.51 2.23
N GLU A 168 -10.88 13.82 2.46
CA GLU A 168 -10.42 15.13 2.94
C GLU A 168 -10.56 16.23 1.87
N GLU A 169 -10.34 15.92 0.59
CA GLU A 169 -10.53 16.86 -0.51
C GLU A 169 -12.01 17.21 -0.73
N LEU A 170 -12.91 16.24 -0.60
CA LEU A 170 -14.35 16.45 -0.78
C LEU A 170 -15.02 17.04 0.46
N TYR A 171 -14.52 16.68 1.64
CA TYR A 171 -15.05 17.08 2.95
C TYR A 171 -13.91 17.58 3.83
N PRO A 172 -13.52 18.87 3.69
CA PRO A 172 -12.41 19.43 4.45
C PRO A 172 -12.57 19.36 5.97
N ASP A 173 -13.81 19.32 6.47
CA ASP A 173 -14.09 19.18 7.90
C ASP A 173 -14.10 17.73 8.40
N ALA A 174 -13.81 16.75 7.53
CA ALA A 174 -13.61 15.36 7.92
C ALA A 174 -12.18 15.12 8.44
N GLU A 175 -12.07 14.27 9.44
CA GLU A 175 -10.78 13.85 10.01
C GLU A 175 -10.55 12.36 9.73
N THR A 176 -9.37 12.02 9.22
CA THR A 176 -9.02 10.64 8.89
C THR A 176 -7.83 10.15 9.69
N PHE A 177 -7.87 8.85 10.03
CA PHE A 177 -6.80 8.17 10.76
C PHE A 177 -6.35 6.92 9.99
N GLY A 178 -5.06 6.62 10.04
CA GLY A 178 -4.47 5.39 9.51
C GLY A 178 -3.87 4.56 10.64
N GLY A 179 -4.21 3.28 10.71
CA GLY A 179 -3.63 2.36 11.70
C GLY A 179 -3.76 0.91 11.27
N PRO A 180 -3.25 -0.06 12.05
CA PRO A 180 -3.31 -1.46 11.66
C PRO A 180 -4.77 -1.94 11.54
N GLY A 181 -5.10 -2.65 10.46
CA GLY A 181 -6.48 -3.11 10.18
C GLY A 181 -7.05 -4.13 11.18
N PHE A 182 -6.23 -4.69 12.07
CA PHE A 182 -6.70 -5.52 13.19
C PHE A 182 -7.04 -4.70 14.44
N PHE A 183 -6.85 -3.38 14.41
CA PHE A 183 -7.26 -2.44 15.46
C PHE A 183 -6.73 -2.75 16.88
N GLY A 184 -5.59 -3.44 16.98
CA GLY A 184 -5.04 -3.84 18.28
C GLY A 184 -5.77 -5.02 18.94
N LEU A 185 -6.66 -5.70 18.22
CA LEU A 185 -7.43 -6.85 18.67
C LEU A 185 -6.91 -8.14 18.02
N PRO A 186 -5.88 -8.81 18.58
CA PRO A 186 -5.39 -10.07 18.03
C PRO A 186 -6.35 -11.20 18.40
N ILE A 187 -7.43 -11.34 17.62
CA ILE A 187 -8.45 -12.35 17.81
C ILE A 187 -8.32 -13.49 16.81
N ARG A 188 -8.79 -14.65 17.24
CA ARG A 188 -9.14 -15.77 16.40
C ARG A 188 -10.63 -15.66 16.11
N PHE A 189 -11.02 -15.54 14.84
CA PHE A 189 -12.39 -15.26 14.45
C PHE A 189 -13.03 -16.44 13.70
N THR A 190 -14.25 -16.80 14.11
CA THR A 190 -15.09 -17.77 13.41
C THR A 190 -16.33 -17.05 12.85
N PRO A 191 -16.42 -16.81 11.53
CA PRO A 191 -17.57 -16.15 10.92
C PRO A 191 -18.85 -16.96 11.03
N LEU A 192 -20.00 -16.29 10.91
CA LEU A 192 -21.31 -16.93 11.06
C LEU A 192 -21.48 -18.13 10.11
N GLY A 193 -21.73 -19.30 10.70
CA GLY A 193 -22.04 -20.52 9.94
C GLY A 193 -20.86 -21.11 9.15
N GLN A 194 -19.64 -20.63 9.37
CA GLN A 194 -18.42 -21.23 8.84
C GLN A 194 -17.81 -22.21 9.84
N ALA A 195 -17.14 -23.24 9.32
CA ALA A 195 -16.39 -24.21 10.12
C ALA A 195 -14.90 -23.84 10.24
N ILE A 196 -14.43 -22.90 9.42
CA ILE A 196 -13.04 -22.46 9.40
C ILE A 196 -12.91 -21.25 10.31
N THR A 197 -11.94 -21.34 11.19
CA THR A 197 -11.54 -20.30 12.12
C THR A 197 -10.21 -19.70 11.65
N GLN A 198 -10.06 -18.38 11.73
CA GLN A 198 -8.90 -17.66 11.21
C GLN A 198 -8.35 -16.69 12.24
N ASP A 199 -7.02 -16.63 12.37
CA ASP A 199 -6.37 -15.61 13.19
C ASP A 199 -6.41 -14.26 12.43
N GLN A 200 -7.08 -13.25 12.97
CA GLN A 200 -7.23 -11.92 12.37
C GLN A 200 -6.17 -10.94 12.87
N CYS A 201 -4.90 -11.33 12.82
CA CYS A 201 -3.76 -10.54 13.25
C CYS A 201 -2.53 -10.80 12.36
N PRO A 202 -1.46 -9.98 12.45
CA PRO A 202 -0.23 -10.22 11.71
C PRO A 202 0.39 -11.57 12.09
N LEU A 203 1.13 -12.19 11.16
CA LEU A 203 1.72 -13.53 11.34
C LEU A 203 2.67 -13.62 12.55
N HIS A 204 3.35 -12.52 12.90
CA HIS A 204 4.24 -12.46 14.06
C HIS A 204 3.53 -12.18 15.39
N VAL A 205 2.21 -12.00 15.37
CA VAL A 205 1.36 -11.79 16.54
C VAL A 205 0.49 -13.02 16.73
N LYS A 206 0.48 -13.58 17.95
CA LYS A 206 -0.39 -14.72 18.29
C LYS A 206 -1.77 -14.22 18.70
N ALA A 207 -2.82 -14.76 18.09
CA ALA A 207 -4.19 -14.54 18.55
C ALA A 207 -4.37 -15.14 19.95
N ALA A 208 -4.91 -14.33 20.88
CA ALA A 208 -5.04 -14.70 22.29
C ALA A 208 -6.48 -15.07 22.68
N HIS A 209 -7.46 -14.69 21.87
CA HIS A 209 -8.88 -14.80 22.20
C HIS A 209 -9.67 -15.31 21.01
N HIS A 210 -10.57 -16.27 21.24
CA HIS A 210 -11.45 -16.81 20.21
C HIS A 210 -12.82 -16.13 20.26
N VAL A 211 -13.19 -15.46 19.16
CA VAL A 211 -14.47 -14.80 18.96
C VAL A 211 -15.25 -15.52 17.87
N ARG A 212 -16.47 -15.94 18.17
CA ARG A 212 -17.37 -16.60 17.22
C ARG A 212 -18.58 -15.72 16.95
N GLU A 213 -18.90 -15.55 15.68
CA GLU A 213 -20.12 -14.87 15.28
C GLU A 213 -21.32 -15.84 15.34
N VAL A 214 -22.36 -15.42 16.07
CA VAL A 214 -23.56 -16.22 16.33
C VAL A 214 -24.83 -15.46 15.97
N PRO A 215 -25.96 -16.14 15.67
CA PRO A 215 -27.24 -15.47 15.47
C PRO A 215 -27.71 -14.79 16.76
N ALA A 216 -28.01 -13.48 16.71
CA ALA A 216 -28.40 -12.69 17.89
C ALA A 216 -29.78 -13.08 18.47
N GLU A 217 -30.64 -13.68 17.65
CA GLU A 217 -32.04 -13.95 18.01
C GLU A 217 -32.53 -15.29 17.47
N VAL A 218 -33.59 -15.85 18.06
CA VAL A 218 -34.23 -17.10 17.61
C VAL A 218 -34.65 -17.02 16.13
N ARG A 219 -35.14 -15.87 15.67
CA ARG A 219 -35.49 -15.66 14.25
C ARG A 219 -34.25 -15.70 13.36
N SER A 220 -33.14 -15.13 13.78
CA SER A 220 -31.84 -15.21 13.08
C SER A 220 -31.35 -16.65 13.00
N HIS A 221 -31.52 -17.44 14.06
CA HIS A 221 -31.18 -18.86 14.06
C HIS A 221 -31.98 -19.65 13.02
N MET A 222 -33.31 -19.46 12.96
CA MET A 222 -34.15 -20.09 11.94
C MET A 222 -33.76 -19.68 10.51
N ARG A 223 -33.41 -18.40 10.30
CA ARG A 223 -32.93 -17.89 9.01
C ARG A 223 -31.60 -18.54 8.61
N LEU A 224 -30.64 -18.65 9.53
CA LEU A 224 -29.36 -19.31 9.30
C LEU A 224 -29.56 -20.80 8.97
N GLN A 225 -30.42 -21.52 9.69
CA GLN A 225 -30.73 -22.91 9.40
C GLN A 225 -31.29 -23.12 7.98
N ARG A 226 -32.19 -22.22 7.53
CA ARG A 226 -32.70 -22.23 6.15
C ARG A 226 -31.59 -21.98 5.13
N GLN A 227 -30.69 -21.03 5.39
CA GLN A 227 -29.54 -20.80 4.51
C GLN A 227 -28.59 -22.00 4.46
N GLN A 228 -28.34 -22.65 5.59
CA GLN A 228 -27.51 -23.86 5.67
C GLN A 228 -28.17 -25.06 4.98
N SER A 229 -29.49 -25.21 5.04
CA SER A 229 -30.19 -26.28 4.32
C SER A 229 -30.15 -26.07 2.81
N LEU A 230 -30.34 -24.83 2.34
CA LEU A 230 -30.13 -24.43 0.95
C LEU A 230 -28.69 -24.72 0.51
N SER A 231 -27.69 -24.34 1.30
CA SER A 231 -26.27 -24.62 1.00
C SER A 231 -25.99 -26.13 0.92
N ARG A 232 -26.49 -26.92 1.88
CA ARG A 232 -26.37 -28.40 1.86
C ARG A 232 -27.05 -29.01 0.63
N MET A 233 -28.21 -28.50 0.22
CA MET A 233 -28.88 -28.92 -1.01
C MET A 233 -28.03 -28.61 -2.25
N MET A 234 -27.49 -27.39 -2.35
CA MET A 234 -26.61 -27.00 -3.46
C MET A 234 -25.33 -27.85 -3.49
N HIS A 235 -24.72 -28.15 -2.35
CA HIS A 235 -23.58 -29.06 -2.26
C HIS A 235 -23.92 -30.48 -2.73
N ARG A 236 -25.09 -31.01 -2.37
CA ARG A 236 -25.56 -32.31 -2.89
C ARG A 236 -25.76 -32.30 -4.40
N LEU A 237 -26.32 -31.21 -4.95
CA LEU A 237 -26.46 -31.03 -6.39
C LEU A 237 -25.09 -30.95 -7.09
N ASP A 238 -24.13 -30.22 -6.53
CA ASP A 238 -22.75 -30.18 -7.03
C ASP A 238 -22.09 -31.56 -7.00
N SER A 239 -22.17 -32.29 -5.88
CA SER A 239 -21.67 -33.67 -5.79
C SER A 239 -22.35 -34.60 -6.78
N ALA A 240 -23.68 -34.51 -6.94
CA ALA A 240 -24.44 -35.31 -7.90
C ALA A 240 -24.11 -34.97 -9.37
N SER A 241 -23.70 -33.72 -9.64
CA SER A 241 -23.26 -33.27 -10.96
C SER A 241 -21.95 -33.93 -11.41
N LYS A 242 -21.13 -34.42 -10.46
CA LYS A 242 -19.85 -35.08 -10.72
C LYS A 242 -20.00 -36.57 -11.07
N ASN A 243 -21.20 -37.14 -10.98
CA ASN A 243 -21.48 -38.52 -11.41
C ASN A 243 -21.80 -38.59 -12.91
N SER A 244 -21.22 -39.55 -13.64
CA SER A 244 -21.28 -39.58 -15.11
C SER A 244 -22.70 -39.64 -15.71
N VAL A 245 -23.64 -40.35 -15.08
CA VAL A 245 -25.01 -40.54 -15.61
C VAL A 245 -25.98 -39.45 -15.14
N SER A 246 -26.14 -39.30 -13.82
CA SER A 246 -27.02 -38.27 -13.23
C SER A 246 -26.52 -36.86 -13.50
N GLY A 247 -25.20 -36.68 -13.55
CA GLY A 247 -24.56 -35.40 -13.80
C GLY A 247 -24.80 -34.89 -15.22
N SER A 248 -24.76 -35.76 -16.22
CA SER A 248 -25.06 -35.36 -17.61
C SER A 248 -26.48 -34.82 -17.77
N LEU A 249 -27.46 -35.45 -17.12
CA LEU A 249 -28.86 -35.01 -17.15
C LEU A 249 -29.07 -33.70 -16.36
N LEU A 250 -28.47 -33.62 -15.17
CA LEU A 250 -28.57 -32.45 -14.28
C LEU A 250 -27.88 -31.23 -14.90
N VAL A 251 -26.68 -31.41 -15.45
CA VAL A 251 -25.92 -30.36 -16.15
C VAL A 251 -26.63 -29.94 -17.43
N GLY A 252 -27.24 -30.87 -18.18
CA GLY A 252 -28.06 -30.52 -19.35
C GLY A 252 -29.23 -29.60 -18.99
N LEU A 253 -29.99 -29.93 -17.95
CA LEU A 253 -31.16 -29.17 -17.51
C LEU A 253 -30.79 -27.84 -16.83
N ILE A 254 -29.91 -27.89 -15.82
CA ILE A 254 -29.47 -26.70 -15.07
C ILE A 254 -28.62 -25.81 -15.95
N GLY A 255 -27.75 -26.40 -16.78
CA GLY A 255 -26.87 -25.66 -17.69
C GLY A 255 -27.64 -24.83 -18.69
N LEU A 256 -28.74 -25.36 -19.27
CA LEU A 256 -29.59 -24.58 -20.19
C LEU A 256 -30.23 -23.37 -19.50
N LEU A 257 -30.67 -23.52 -18.24
CA LEU A 257 -31.25 -22.44 -17.44
C LEU A 257 -30.20 -21.44 -16.93
N ALA A 258 -28.98 -21.91 -16.64
CA ALA A 258 -27.88 -21.09 -16.16
C ALA A 258 -27.14 -20.38 -17.30
N TYR A 259 -27.23 -20.87 -18.53
CA TYR A 259 -26.51 -20.34 -19.69
C TYR A 259 -26.71 -18.83 -19.91
N PRO A 260 -27.95 -18.30 -19.90
CA PRO A 260 -28.14 -16.84 -20.02
C PRO A 260 -27.46 -16.06 -18.89
N ALA A 261 -27.50 -16.58 -17.65
CA ALA A 261 -26.86 -15.92 -16.52
C ALA A 261 -25.32 -15.93 -16.63
N VAL A 262 -24.73 -17.01 -17.14
CA VAL A 262 -23.29 -17.10 -17.43
C VAL A 262 -22.90 -16.14 -18.56
N VAL A 263 -23.66 -16.12 -19.66
CA VAL A 263 -23.43 -15.20 -20.79
C VAL A 263 -23.52 -13.74 -20.34
N VAL A 264 -24.56 -13.38 -19.56
CA VAL A 264 -24.68 -12.03 -18.99
C VAL A 264 -23.55 -11.74 -18.02
N GLY A 265 -23.16 -12.70 -17.19
CA GLY A 265 -22.03 -12.56 -16.26
C GLY A 265 -20.68 -12.34 -16.96
N PHE A 266 -20.51 -12.88 -18.16
CA PHE A 266 -19.29 -12.73 -18.96
C PHE A 266 -19.29 -11.45 -19.81
N LEU A 267 -20.39 -11.15 -20.50
CA LEU A 267 -20.49 -9.98 -21.39
C LEU A 267 -20.76 -8.67 -20.63
N LEU A 268 -21.48 -8.75 -19.51
CA LEU A 268 -21.92 -7.61 -18.70
C LEU A 268 -21.67 -7.89 -17.21
N PRO A 269 -20.40 -8.02 -16.78
CA PRO A 269 -20.05 -8.49 -15.43
C PRO A 269 -20.67 -7.64 -14.31
N HIS A 270 -20.79 -6.32 -14.51
CA HIS A 270 -21.49 -5.44 -13.56
C HIS A 270 -22.97 -5.80 -13.39
N LEU A 271 -23.69 -6.01 -14.49
CA LEU A 271 -25.09 -6.41 -14.46
C LEU A 271 -25.25 -7.81 -13.85
N GLY A 272 -24.39 -8.74 -14.25
CA GLY A 272 -24.35 -10.10 -13.69
C GLY A 272 -24.08 -10.09 -12.18
N ALA A 273 -23.20 -9.23 -11.69
CA ALA A 273 -22.96 -9.04 -10.26
C ALA A 273 -24.20 -8.52 -9.53
N ARG A 274 -24.86 -7.49 -10.08
CA ARG A 274 -26.08 -6.92 -9.49
C ARG A 274 -27.24 -7.92 -9.45
N LEU A 275 -27.41 -8.70 -10.52
CA LEU A 275 -28.43 -9.74 -10.57
C LEU A 275 -28.15 -10.83 -9.52
N ARG A 276 -26.90 -11.31 -9.44
CA ARG A 276 -26.48 -12.27 -8.40
C ARG A 276 -26.69 -11.72 -7.00
N ALA A 277 -26.34 -10.45 -6.75
CA ALA A 277 -26.56 -9.80 -5.45
C ALA A 277 -28.05 -9.66 -5.10
N ALA A 278 -28.90 -9.32 -6.09
CA ALA A 278 -30.34 -9.24 -5.90
C ALA A 278 -30.96 -10.60 -5.57
N ILE A 279 -30.58 -11.66 -6.31
CA ILE A 279 -30.99 -13.04 -6.04
C ILE A 279 -30.48 -13.47 -4.66
N ALA A 280 -29.22 -13.22 -4.36
CA ALA A 280 -28.63 -13.54 -3.06
C ALA A 280 -29.39 -12.85 -1.93
N ARG A 281 -29.77 -11.57 -2.06
CA ARG A 281 -30.56 -10.84 -1.05
C ARG A 281 -31.99 -11.39 -0.91
N PHE A 282 -32.57 -11.91 -1.99
CA PHE A 282 -33.89 -12.54 -1.95
C PHE A 282 -33.85 -13.91 -1.29
N VAL A 283 -32.83 -14.73 -1.62
CA VAL A 283 -32.67 -16.10 -1.13
C VAL A 283 -32.06 -16.14 0.28
N ARG A 284 -31.07 -15.29 0.55
CA ARG A 284 -30.40 -15.13 1.85
C ARG A 284 -31.09 -14.00 2.60
N SER A 285 -31.98 -14.35 3.52
CA SER A 285 -32.55 -13.38 4.46
C SER A 285 -31.46 -12.83 5.38
N PHE A 286 -31.44 -11.52 5.62
CA PHE A 286 -30.55 -10.90 6.61
C PHE A 286 -30.59 -11.66 7.95
N VAL A 287 -29.42 -12.01 8.48
CA VAL A 287 -29.27 -12.68 9.78
C VAL A 287 -28.59 -11.68 10.69
N ARG A 288 -29.32 -11.21 11.71
CA ARG A 288 -28.72 -10.37 12.75
C ARG A 288 -27.76 -11.23 13.57
N THR A 289 -26.54 -10.75 13.76
CA THR A 289 -25.48 -11.48 14.48
C THR A 289 -25.05 -10.77 15.75
N ASP A 290 -24.41 -11.54 16.61
CA ASP A 290 -23.76 -11.12 17.85
C ASP A 290 -22.44 -11.89 17.99
N PHE A 291 -21.62 -11.52 18.96
CA PHE A 291 -20.34 -12.17 19.24
C PHE A 291 -20.39 -13.01 20.51
N GLU A 292 -19.97 -14.26 20.38
CA GLU A 292 -19.73 -15.16 21.50
C GLU A 292 -18.22 -15.26 21.74
N MET A 293 -17.79 -14.95 22.97
CA MET A 293 -16.41 -15.14 23.40
C MET A 293 -16.23 -16.61 23.80
N VAL A 294 -15.50 -17.37 22.98
CA VAL A 294 -15.27 -18.81 23.22
C VAL A 294 -14.14 -18.96 24.23
N LEU A 295 -14.42 -19.64 25.33
CA LEU A 295 -13.43 -19.97 26.36
C LEU A 295 -12.64 -21.20 25.90
N GLU A 296 -11.40 -20.98 25.46
CA GLU A 296 -10.48 -22.05 25.11
C GLU A 296 -9.71 -22.55 26.36
N PRO A 297 -9.44 -23.86 26.49
CA PRO A 297 -8.68 -24.39 27.63
C PRO A 297 -7.29 -23.74 27.75
N GLY A 298 -7.06 -23.03 28.85
CA GLY A 298 -5.80 -22.34 29.12
C GLY A 298 -5.73 -20.87 28.64
N GLU A 299 -6.78 -20.37 27.98
CA GLU A 299 -6.93 -18.96 27.63
C GLU A 299 -7.98 -18.30 28.55
N GLY A 300 -7.76 -17.03 28.92
CA GLY A 300 -8.70 -16.27 29.74
C GLY A 300 -9.90 -15.78 28.94
N ALA A 301 -10.98 -15.38 29.62
CA ALA A 301 -12.11 -14.73 28.96
C ALA A 301 -11.69 -13.38 28.37
N PHE A 302 -12.12 -13.07 27.14
CA PHE A 302 -11.90 -11.74 26.56
C PHE A 302 -12.84 -10.69 27.16
N THR A 303 -12.52 -10.24 28.37
CA THR A 303 -13.42 -9.36 29.16
C THR A 303 -13.62 -7.98 28.51
N PRO A 304 -14.75 -7.28 28.76
CA PRO A 304 -14.94 -5.91 28.31
C PRO A 304 -13.85 -4.94 28.77
N ALA A 305 -13.28 -5.16 29.96
CA ALA A 305 -12.17 -4.36 30.48
C ALA A 305 -10.90 -4.55 29.62
N GLU A 306 -10.54 -5.79 29.28
CA GLU A 306 -9.40 -6.06 28.40
C GLU A 306 -9.65 -5.51 26.99
N GLN A 307 -10.85 -5.69 26.43
CA GLN A 307 -11.23 -5.10 25.15
C GLN A 307 -11.03 -3.58 25.18
N ALA A 308 -11.50 -2.90 26.24
CA ALA A 308 -11.30 -1.47 26.42
C ALA A 308 -9.83 -1.07 26.59
N ASP A 309 -8.98 -1.89 27.22
CA ASP A 309 -7.53 -1.66 27.26
C ASP A 309 -6.91 -1.67 25.85
N ARG A 310 -7.33 -2.61 24.99
CA ARG A 310 -6.86 -2.67 23.59
C ARG A 310 -7.31 -1.47 22.79
N VAL A 311 -8.60 -1.11 22.87
CA VAL A 311 -9.15 0.05 22.18
C VAL A 311 -8.54 1.35 22.69
N HIS A 312 -8.36 1.50 24.01
CA HIS A 312 -7.68 2.64 24.61
C HIS A 312 -6.24 2.75 24.10
N ALA A 313 -5.48 1.65 24.07
CA ALA A 313 -4.11 1.64 23.55
C ALA A 313 -4.07 2.06 22.07
N LEU A 314 -4.99 1.55 21.24
CA LEU A 314 -5.12 1.98 19.85
C LEU A 314 -5.34 3.49 19.76
N MET A 315 -6.38 3.99 20.42
CA MET A 315 -6.79 5.40 20.39
C MET A 315 -5.68 6.32 20.90
N VAL A 316 -4.95 5.92 21.95
CA VAL A 316 -3.79 6.66 22.46
C VAL A 316 -2.67 6.70 21.42
N ASN A 317 -2.33 5.56 20.83
CA ASN A 317 -1.21 5.45 19.88
C ASN A 317 -1.43 6.28 18.60
N ILE A 318 -2.67 6.30 18.09
CA ILE A 318 -3.04 7.11 16.91
C ILE A 318 -3.47 8.54 17.28
N ASN A 319 -3.44 8.88 18.57
CA ASN A 319 -3.88 10.15 19.13
C ASN A 319 -5.36 10.53 18.88
N MET A 320 -6.26 9.54 18.77
CA MET A 320 -7.70 9.75 18.69
C MET A 320 -8.31 9.92 20.10
N LYS A 321 -8.02 11.05 20.75
CA LYS A 321 -8.52 11.35 22.12
C LYS A 321 -9.65 12.37 22.16
N GLY A 322 -10.09 12.83 20.99
CA GLY A 322 -11.10 13.85 20.80
C GLY A 322 -10.50 15.23 20.49
N PRO A 323 -11.37 16.23 20.23
CA PRO A 323 -12.83 16.15 20.29
C PRO A 323 -13.44 15.19 19.26
N PHE A 324 -14.41 14.38 19.70
CA PHE A 324 -15.06 13.41 18.83
C PHE A 324 -16.15 14.08 17.98
N SER A 325 -16.14 13.71 16.71
CA SER A 325 -17.24 13.97 15.80
C SER A 325 -18.48 13.19 16.22
N ARG A 326 -19.55 13.42 15.49
CA ARG A 326 -20.86 12.87 15.77
C ARG A 326 -20.96 11.40 15.30
N VAL A 327 -20.21 11.04 14.25
CA VAL A 327 -20.01 9.67 13.75
C VAL A 327 -18.52 9.37 13.65
N VAL A 328 -18.09 8.30 14.33
CA VAL A 328 -16.72 7.78 14.25
C VAL A 328 -16.75 6.40 13.61
N ALA A 329 -16.23 6.27 12.39
CA ALA A 329 -16.21 5.01 11.66
C ALA A 329 -14.85 4.32 11.79
N PHE A 330 -14.86 3.05 12.19
CA PHE A 330 -13.71 2.15 12.06
C PHE A 330 -13.94 1.24 10.87
N LEU A 331 -13.17 1.46 9.81
CA LEU A 331 -13.25 0.70 8.58
C LEU A 331 -12.07 -0.26 8.50
N GLY A 332 -12.34 -1.55 8.74
CA GLY A 332 -11.45 -2.59 8.26
C GLY A 332 -11.44 -2.57 6.73
N HIS A 333 -10.50 -3.29 6.11
CA HIS A 333 -10.55 -3.46 4.66
C HIS A 333 -10.45 -4.92 4.28
N GLY A 334 -10.90 -5.21 3.06
CA GLY A 334 -10.84 -6.51 2.42
C GLY A 334 -10.94 -6.32 0.91
N SER A 335 -10.88 -7.40 0.14
CA SER A 335 -10.96 -7.33 -1.32
C SER A 335 -11.84 -8.44 -1.87
N THR A 336 -12.98 -8.05 -2.46
CA THR A 336 -13.84 -8.99 -3.17
C THR A 336 -13.41 -9.11 -4.62
N SER A 337 -13.10 -10.32 -5.05
CA SER A 337 -12.88 -10.65 -6.45
C SER A 337 -13.29 -12.09 -6.73
N VAL A 338 -13.72 -12.35 -7.96
CA VAL A 338 -13.98 -13.71 -8.43
C VAL A 338 -12.71 -14.33 -9.01
N ASN A 339 -12.59 -15.66 -8.96
CA ASN A 339 -11.48 -16.43 -9.55
C ASN A 339 -10.08 -15.91 -9.17
N ASN A 340 -9.80 -15.84 -7.86
CA ASN A 340 -8.56 -15.25 -7.38
C ASN A 340 -7.78 -16.19 -6.44
N PRO A 341 -6.87 -17.02 -6.97
CA PRO A 341 -5.96 -17.84 -6.17
C PRO A 341 -5.11 -17.06 -5.16
N HIS A 342 -4.91 -15.76 -5.41
CA HIS A 342 -4.08 -14.86 -4.60
C HIS A 342 -4.94 -13.96 -3.69
N LYS A 343 -6.16 -14.37 -3.32
CA LYS A 343 -7.11 -13.54 -2.55
C LYS A 343 -6.45 -12.88 -1.33
N SER A 344 -5.71 -13.66 -0.54
CA SER A 344 -5.05 -13.18 0.69
C SER A 344 -4.02 -12.07 0.44
N ALA A 345 -3.40 -12.02 -0.74
CA ALA A 345 -2.48 -10.95 -1.13
C ALA A 345 -3.19 -9.62 -1.46
N TYR A 346 -4.52 -9.64 -1.62
CA TYR A 346 -5.35 -8.46 -1.78
C TYR A 346 -6.11 -8.08 -0.50
N ASP A 347 -6.25 -8.96 0.47
CA ASP A 347 -6.86 -8.62 1.75
C ASP A 347 -5.87 -7.87 2.67
N CYS A 348 -6.18 -7.77 3.96
CA CYS A 348 -5.36 -7.03 4.91
C CYS A 348 -4.15 -7.84 5.37
N GLY A 349 -2.95 -7.38 5.03
CA GLY A 349 -1.70 -7.96 5.54
C GLY A 349 -1.59 -7.87 7.08
N ALA A 350 -2.16 -6.82 7.68
CA ALA A 350 -2.21 -6.68 9.15
C ALA A 350 -3.26 -7.59 9.81
N CYS A 351 -4.13 -8.25 9.04
CA CYS A 351 -5.08 -9.27 9.53
C CYS A 351 -4.73 -10.67 9.01
N GLY A 352 -3.46 -10.90 8.64
CA GLY A 352 -2.99 -12.22 8.18
C GLY A 352 -3.50 -12.61 6.79
N GLY A 353 -3.86 -11.63 5.95
CA GLY A 353 -4.45 -11.88 4.63
C GLY A 353 -5.95 -12.19 4.68
N ASN A 354 -6.64 -11.77 5.75
CA ASN A 354 -8.10 -11.82 5.88
C ASN A 354 -8.69 -10.40 5.85
N ASP A 355 -10.01 -10.29 5.70
CA ASP A 355 -10.67 -8.99 5.85
C ASP A 355 -10.70 -8.53 7.32
N GLY A 356 -10.73 -7.21 7.51
CA GLY A 356 -10.73 -6.58 8.83
C GLY A 356 -12.11 -6.39 9.47
N LEU A 357 -13.19 -6.98 8.92
CA LEU A 357 -14.55 -6.65 9.35
C LEU A 357 -14.85 -7.11 10.79
N GLY A 358 -14.45 -8.34 11.13
CA GLY A 358 -14.65 -8.90 12.47
C GLY A 358 -14.06 -8.00 13.56
N ASN A 359 -12.80 -7.61 13.39
CA ASN A 359 -12.11 -6.67 14.27
C ASN A 359 -12.81 -5.30 14.36
N ALA A 360 -13.22 -4.73 13.23
CA ALA A 360 -13.87 -3.41 13.19
C ALA A 360 -15.19 -3.38 13.97
N ARG A 361 -15.99 -4.44 13.88
CA ARG A 361 -17.30 -4.55 14.56
C ARG A 361 -17.17 -4.66 16.08
N LEU A 362 -16.13 -5.32 16.58
CA LEU A 362 -15.89 -5.46 18.01
C LEU A 362 -15.62 -4.14 18.73
N LEU A 363 -15.22 -3.08 18.01
CA LEU A 363 -14.90 -1.78 18.60
C LEU A 363 -16.13 -0.99 19.09
N ASN A 364 -17.34 -1.39 18.68
CA ASN A 364 -18.57 -0.64 18.94
C ASN A 364 -19.49 -1.31 19.98
N GLN A 365 -18.95 -1.82 21.08
CA GLN A 365 -19.75 -2.40 22.16
C GLN A 365 -20.04 -1.39 23.27
N VAL A 366 -21.26 -1.44 23.82
CA VAL A 366 -21.72 -0.52 24.89
C VAL A 366 -20.86 -0.64 26.15
N ASP A 367 -20.43 -1.85 26.50
CA ASP A 367 -19.63 -2.09 27.70
C ASP A 367 -18.21 -1.50 27.57
N ILE A 368 -17.62 -1.56 26.36
CA ILE A 368 -16.32 -0.94 26.06
C ILE A 368 -16.40 0.57 26.30
N ARG A 369 -17.51 1.22 25.91
CA ARG A 369 -17.69 2.67 26.09
C ARG A 369 -17.64 3.08 27.57
N ALA A 370 -18.29 2.32 28.45
CA ALA A 370 -18.26 2.58 29.89
C ALA A 370 -16.85 2.40 30.48
N GLU A 371 -16.12 1.38 30.00
CA GLU A 371 -14.74 1.10 30.40
C GLU A 371 -13.72 2.13 29.89
N LEU A 372 -13.90 2.67 28.69
CA LEU A 372 -13.06 3.73 28.11
C LEU A 372 -13.16 5.03 28.92
N GLN A 373 -14.34 5.34 29.46
CA GLN A 373 -14.52 6.49 30.34
C GLN A 373 -13.67 6.40 31.61
N LYS A 374 -13.54 5.19 32.20
CA LYS A 374 -12.67 4.95 33.37
C LYS A 374 -11.19 5.19 33.07
N ARG A 375 -10.80 5.06 31.80
CA ARG A 375 -9.43 5.28 31.30
C ARG A 375 -9.20 6.70 30.79
N GLY A 376 -10.14 7.61 31.01
CA GLY A 376 -10.00 9.03 30.65
C GLY A 376 -10.43 9.38 29.21
N ILE A 377 -10.92 8.43 28.41
CA ILE A 377 -11.49 8.71 27.09
C ILE A 377 -13.00 8.96 27.25
N ARG A 378 -13.38 10.24 27.25
CA ARG A 378 -14.79 10.64 27.37
C ARG A 378 -15.44 10.75 26.00
N ILE A 379 -16.31 9.79 25.67
CA ILE A 379 -17.11 9.81 24.44
C ILE A 379 -18.43 10.58 24.68
N PRO A 380 -18.69 11.69 23.97
CA PRO A 380 -19.94 12.47 24.07
C PRO A 380 -21.19 11.62 23.81
N SER A 381 -22.29 11.89 24.52
CA SER A 381 -23.55 11.15 24.35
C SER A 381 -24.16 11.27 22.95
N ASP A 382 -23.79 12.31 22.21
CA ASP A 382 -24.18 12.53 20.81
C ASP A 382 -23.16 11.99 19.79
N THR A 383 -22.20 11.16 20.22
CA THR A 383 -21.25 10.45 19.37
C THR A 383 -21.61 8.97 19.28
N TRP A 384 -21.69 8.46 18.05
CA TRP A 384 -21.85 7.04 17.75
C TRP A 384 -20.62 6.51 17.01
N PHE A 385 -20.08 5.40 17.49
CA PHE A 385 -19.02 4.65 16.81
C PHE A 385 -19.66 3.62 15.90
N VAL A 386 -19.04 3.28 14.77
CA VAL A 386 -19.57 2.27 13.85
C VAL A 386 -18.44 1.47 13.22
N GLY A 387 -18.56 0.14 13.24
CA GLY A 387 -17.67 -0.77 12.54
C GLY A 387 -18.11 -0.97 11.10
N GLY A 388 -17.15 -1.13 10.18
CA GLY A 388 -17.45 -1.36 8.78
C GLY A 388 -16.28 -1.92 8.00
N LEU A 389 -16.51 -2.09 6.70
CA LEU A 389 -15.52 -2.56 5.72
C LEU A 389 -15.43 -1.58 4.56
N HIS A 390 -14.20 -1.27 4.14
CA HIS A 390 -13.91 -0.76 2.82
C HIS A 390 -13.36 -1.90 1.94
N ASP A 391 -14.08 -2.23 0.87
CA ASP A 391 -13.61 -3.21 -0.10
C ASP A 391 -12.69 -2.52 -1.11
N THR A 392 -11.39 -2.72 -0.95
CA THR A 392 -10.38 -2.05 -1.77
C THR A 392 -10.49 -2.42 -3.24
N CYS A 393 -11.03 -3.59 -3.59
CA CYS A 393 -11.15 -4.04 -4.98
C CYS A 393 -12.32 -3.37 -5.70
N ASN A 394 -13.49 -3.28 -5.09
CA ASN A 394 -14.69 -2.71 -5.74
C ASN A 394 -15.06 -1.29 -5.26
N ASP A 395 -14.27 -0.71 -4.35
CA ASP A 395 -14.45 0.61 -3.71
C ASP A 395 -15.83 0.76 -3.02
N SER A 396 -16.41 -0.33 -2.51
CA SER A 396 -17.62 -0.25 -1.69
C SER A 396 -17.26 -0.03 -0.22
N VAL A 397 -17.96 0.89 0.43
CA VAL A 397 -17.88 1.11 1.87
C VAL A 397 -19.18 0.62 2.48
N MET A 398 -19.10 -0.19 3.55
CA MET A 398 -20.27 -0.69 4.25
C MET A 398 -20.10 -0.54 5.75
N PHE A 399 -21.12 0.01 6.40
CA PHE A 399 -21.27 -0.05 7.85
C PHE A 399 -22.09 -1.27 8.26
N GLU A 400 -21.71 -1.89 9.38
CA GLU A 400 -22.40 -3.03 9.96
C GLU A 400 -23.10 -2.66 11.28
N ASP A 401 -23.99 -3.55 11.73
CA ASP A 401 -24.73 -3.45 12.99
C ASP A 401 -25.57 -2.17 13.14
N LEU A 402 -26.04 -1.60 12.02
CA LEU A 402 -26.79 -0.34 11.96
C LEU A 402 -28.11 -0.37 12.74
N GLU A 403 -28.69 -1.55 12.95
CA GLU A 403 -29.91 -1.74 13.76
C GLU A 403 -29.68 -1.51 15.25
N THR A 404 -28.42 -1.56 15.72
CA THR A 404 -28.05 -1.24 17.11
C THR A 404 -27.94 0.26 17.34
N ALA A 405 -27.84 1.05 16.25
CA ALA A 405 -27.68 2.48 16.34
C ALA A 405 -28.96 3.15 16.88
N PRO A 406 -28.83 4.16 17.76
CA PRO A 406 -29.97 4.91 18.24
C PRO A 406 -30.63 5.68 17.09
N ARG A 407 -31.94 5.93 17.19
CA ARG A 407 -32.72 6.58 16.11
C ARG A 407 -32.15 7.93 15.66
N TRP A 408 -31.54 8.68 16.57
CA TRP A 408 -30.91 9.97 16.24
C TRP A 408 -29.68 9.80 15.34
N ALA A 409 -29.01 8.64 15.39
CA ALA A 409 -27.80 8.35 14.61
C ALA A 409 -28.08 7.85 13.18
N THR A 410 -29.30 7.41 12.87
CA THR A 410 -29.61 6.79 11.58
C THR A 410 -29.37 7.73 10.40
N ALA A 411 -29.85 8.98 10.48
CA ALA A 411 -29.73 9.94 9.38
C ALA A 411 -28.26 10.32 9.11
N MET A 412 -27.50 10.59 10.17
CA MET A 412 -26.08 10.94 10.07
C MET A 412 -25.19 9.78 9.63
N LEU A 413 -25.50 8.53 10.01
CA LEU A 413 -24.81 7.35 9.50
C LEU A 413 -25.06 7.19 8.00
N SER A 414 -26.30 7.37 7.55
CA SER A 414 -26.64 7.35 6.12
C SER A 414 -25.92 8.46 5.35
N GLU A 415 -25.79 9.64 5.95
CA GLU A 415 -25.07 10.76 5.34
C GLU A 415 -23.56 10.48 5.25
N ALA A 416 -22.94 10.02 6.35
CA ALA A 416 -21.52 9.64 6.36
C ALA A 416 -21.24 8.53 5.33
N GLN A 417 -22.09 7.51 5.26
CA GLN A 417 -22.00 6.43 4.27
C GLN A 417 -22.06 6.96 2.83
N ALA A 418 -22.96 7.91 2.53
CA ALA A 418 -23.06 8.52 1.21
C ALA A 418 -21.81 9.35 0.86
N LYS A 419 -21.27 10.08 1.85
CA LYS A 419 -20.04 10.86 1.69
C LYS A 419 -18.83 9.98 1.40
N LEU A 420 -18.66 8.91 2.18
CA LEU A 420 -17.60 7.92 1.99
C LEU A 420 -17.72 7.21 0.62
N ASN A 421 -18.93 6.84 0.20
CA ASN A 421 -19.15 6.25 -1.14
C ASN A 421 -18.76 7.21 -2.27
N ARG A 422 -18.96 8.52 -2.10
CA ARG A 422 -18.50 9.51 -3.07
C ARG A 422 -16.97 9.59 -3.10
N ALA A 423 -16.31 9.60 -1.94
CA ALA A 423 -14.85 9.56 -1.87
C ALA A 423 -14.27 8.28 -2.49
N ALA A 424 -14.92 7.12 -2.27
CA ALA A 424 -14.55 5.85 -2.88
C ALA A 424 -14.60 5.90 -4.41
N ALA A 425 -15.58 6.61 -5.00
CA ALA A 425 -15.62 6.82 -6.45
C ALA A 425 -14.43 7.65 -6.98
N HIS A 426 -13.91 8.60 -6.19
CA HIS A 426 -12.71 9.37 -6.54
C HIS A 426 -11.43 8.55 -6.36
N SER A 427 -11.35 7.72 -5.31
CA SER A 427 -10.28 6.72 -5.15
C SER A 427 -10.24 5.74 -6.33
N ALA A 428 -11.41 5.25 -6.77
CA ALA A 428 -11.56 4.41 -7.95
C ALA A 428 -11.03 5.10 -9.22
N LEU A 429 -11.29 6.41 -9.37
CA LEU A 429 -10.82 7.19 -10.51
C LEU A 429 -9.29 7.25 -10.58
N GLU A 430 -8.65 7.52 -9.45
CA GLU A 430 -7.20 7.53 -9.36
C GLU A 430 -6.61 6.15 -9.67
N ARG A 431 -7.22 5.08 -9.17
CA ARG A 431 -6.79 3.71 -9.50
C ARG A 431 -7.00 3.38 -10.97
N CYS A 432 -8.13 3.80 -11.55
CA CYS A 432 -8.46 3.57 -12.95
C CYS A 432 -7.38 4.12 -13.89
N ARG A 433 -6.71 5.23 -13.57
CA ARG A 433 -5.66 5.77 -14.45
C ARG A 433 -4.53 4.77 -14.73
N ARG A 434 -4.27 3.82 -13.81
CA ARG A 434 -3.23 2.79 -13.95
C ARG A 434 -3.71 1.54 -14.68
N LEU A 435 -5.01 1.42 -14.92
CA LEU A 435 -5.62 0.28 -15.60
C LEU A 435 -5.73 0.59 -17.10
N HIS A 436 -5.02 -0.18 -17.93
CA HIS A 436 -5.10 -0.04 -19.39
C HIS A 436 -6.55 -0.14 -19.90
N SER A 437 -7.36 -1.02 -19.29
CA SER A 437 -8.78 -1.21 -19.61
C SER A 437 -9.68 -0.01 -19.26
N ALA A 438 -9.19 0.95 -18.48
CA ALA A 438 -9.91 2.14 -18.05
C ALA A 438 -9.49 3.41 -18.81
N LYS A 439 -8.71 3.28 -19.90
CA LYS A 439 -8.25 4.41 -20.71
C LYS A 439 -9.45 5.27 -21.15
N GLY A 440 -9.38 6.57 -20.90
CA GLY A 440 -10.44 7.53 -21.22
C GLY A 440 -11.57 7.65 -20.18
N ILE A 441 -11.51 6.94 -19.07
CA ILE A 441 -12.42 7.17 -17.94
C ILE A 441 -11.92 8.38 -17.14
N THR A 442 -12.69 9.47 -17.18
CA THR A 442 -12.39 10.72 -16.46
C THR A 442 -13.37 11.03 -15.32
N ALA A 443 -14.54 10.38 -15.32
CA ALA A 443 -15.59 10.62 -14.33
C ALA A 443 -15.57 9.57 -13.20
N ALA A 444 -15.57 10.02 -11.95
CA ALA A 444 -15.53 9.18 -10.75
C ALA A 444 -16.62 8.09 -10.73
N GLY A 445 -17.86 8.43 -11.06
CA GLY A 445 -18.95 7.45 -11.11
C GLY A 445 -18.77 6.38 -12.19
N ARG A 446 -18.10 6.68 -13.30
CA ARG A 446 -17.76 5.69 -14.34
C ARG A 446 -16.59 4.80 -13.88
N ALA A 447 -15.60 5.38 -13.21
CA ALA A 447 -14.49 4.64 -12.62
C ALA A 447 -14.96 3.63 -11.58
N LEU A 448 -15.87 4.04 -10.68
CA LEU A 448 -16.47 3.14 -9.69
C LEU A 448 -17.18 1.94 -10.36
N ARG A 449 -18.00 2.19 -11.38
CA ARG A 449 -18.66 1.11 -12.13
C ARG A 449 -17.66 0.20 -12.84
N HIS A 450 -16.56 0.75 -13.34
CA HIS A 450 -15.50 -0.01 -13.99
C HIS A 450 -14.85 -0.99 -13.01
N VAL A 451 -14.40 -0.51 -11.84
CA VAL A 451 -13.75 -1.38 -10.83
C VAL A 451 -14.71 -2.43 -10.26
N GLN A 452 -15.99 -2.07 -10.07
CA GLN A 452 -17.03 -3.03 -9.69
C GLN A 452 -17.30 -4.10 -10.76
N GLY A 453 -17.21 -3.72 -12.04
CA GLY A 453 -17.30 -4.69 -13.15
C GLY A 453 -16.11 -5.63 -13.14
N ARG A 454 -14.90 -5.10 -12.92
CA ARG A 454 -13.65 -5.88 -12.87
C ARG A 454 -13.61 -6.87 -11.71
N SER A 455 -14.10 -6.49 -10.54
CA SER A 455 -14.13 -7.39 -9.38
C SER A 455 -15.05 -8.60 -9.59
N ALA A 456 -16.07 -8.45 -10.43
CA ALA A 456 -17.05 -9.48 -10.73
C ALA A 456 -16.78 -10.27 -12.02
N ASP A 457 -15.77 -9.88 -12.79
CA ASP A 457 -15.39 -10.48 -14.07
C ASP A 457 -14.52 -11.73 -13.85
N LEU A 458 -15.06 -12.89 -14.24
CA LEU A 458 -14.40 -14.20 -14.11
C LEU A 458 -13.10 -14.32 -14.91
N GLY A 459 -13.00 -13.57 -16.01
CA GLY A 459 -11.84 -13.54 -16.89
C GLY A 459 -10.79 -12.53 -16.46
N GLN A 460 -10.96 -11.83 -15.33
CA GLN A 460 -10.08 -10.76 -14.92
C GLN A 460 -8.88 -11.26 -14.10
N PRO A 461 -7.66 -11.33 -14.67
CA PRO A 461 -6.48 -11.72 -13.89
C PRO A 461 -6.06 -10.63 -12.89
N ARG A 462 -6.46 -9.37 -13.13
CA ARG A 462 -6.10 -8.19 -12.34
C ARG A 462 -7.34 -7.51 -11.77
N PRO A 463 -8.11 -8.15 -10.88
CA PRO A 463 -9.36 -7.55 -10.38
C PRO A 463 -9.08 -6.16 -9.77
N GLU A 464 -7.97 -6.03 -9.07
CA GLU A 464 -7.34 -4.76 -8.71
C GLU A 464 -5.80 -4.80 -8.83
N LEU A 465 -5.15 -3.73 -8.37
CA LEU A 465 -3.69 -3.57 -8.40
C LEU A 465 -2.98 -4.01 -7.12
N GLY A 466 -3.68 -4.39 -6.04
CA GLY A 466 -3.05 -4.73 -4.77
C GLY A 466 -2.15 -3.61 -4.25
N HIS A 467 -1.02 -3.98 -3.67
CA HIS A 467 0.04 -3.06 -3.23
C HIS A 467 1.06 -2.74 -4.34
N GLN A 468 0.66 -2.83 -5.62
CA GLN A 468 1.57 -2.48 -6.70
C GLN A 468 2.08 -1.05 -6.54
N ASN A 469 3.37 -0.89 -6.79
CA ASN A 469 4.07 0.40 -6.70
C ASN A 469 4.18 1.03 -5.29
N ASN A 470 3.85 0.30 -4.21
CA ASN A 470 4.17 0.73 -2.84
C ASN A 470 5.67 1.07 -2.69
N ALA A 471 6.00 2.14 -1.96
CA ALA A 471 7.37 2.64 -1.89
C ALA A 471 7.75 3.31 -0.56
N MET A 472 6.78 3.74 0.25
CA MET A 472 7.07 4.36 1.54
C MET A 472 6.06 4.02 2.62
N ALA A 473 6.47 4.26 3.86
CA ALA A 473 5.58 4.30 5.01
C ALA A 473 5.87 5.57 5.81
N PHE A 474 4.83 6.22 6.31
CA PHE A 474 4.96 7.42 7.12
C PHE A 474 4.27 7.23 8.48
N TYR A 475 5.05 7.40 9.55
CA TYR A 475 4.58 7.44 10.93
C TYR A 475 4.61 8.89 11.38
N GLY A 476 3.46 9.53 11.45
CA GLY A 476 3.39 10.94 11.84
C GLY A 476 1.99 11.51 11.78
N PRO A 477 1.84 12.79 12.15
CA PRO A 477 0.53 13.41 12.23
C PRO A 477 -0.02 13.58 10.82
N ARG A 478 -1.33 13.37 10.66
CA ARG A 478 -1.99 13.48 9.35
C ARG A 478 -1.81 14.88 8.74
N SER A 479 -1.65 15.92 9.56
CA SER A 479 -1.36 17.30 9.13
C SER A 479 -0.10 17.43 8.25
N MET A 480 0.89 16.54 8.38
CA MET A 480 2.10 16.55 7.54
C MET A 480 1.89 15.96 6.14
N THR A 481 0.80 15.22 5.93
CA THR A 481 0.51 14.51 4.66
C THR A 481 -0.84 14.84 4.05
N ARG A 482 -1.72 15.52 4.79
CA ARG A 482 -3.02 15.97 4.32
C ARG A 482 -2.85 16.99 3.18
N GLY A 483 -3.57 16.79 2.08
CA GLY A 483 -3.38 17.61 0.87
C GLY A 483 -2.03 17.36 0.17
N LEU A 484 -1.30 16.29 0.50
CA LEU A 484 -0.22 15.79 -0.37
C LEU A 484 -0.73 14.61 -1.18
N PHE A 485 -0.55 14.71 -2.49
CA PHE A 485 -0.72 13.58 -3.39
C PHE A 485 0.50 12.65 -3.28
N LEU A 486 0.29 11.39 -2.91
CA LEU A 486 1.35 10.38 -2.74
C LEU A 486 1.17 9.15 -3.63
N ASP A 487 0.36 9.28 -4.69
CA ASP A 487 0.24 8.32 -5.80
C ASP A 487 -0.20 6.90 -5.38
N ARG A 488 -0.83 6.72 -4.21
CA ARG A 488 -1.15 5.41 -3.60
C ARG A 488 0.09 4.56 -3.33
N ARG A 489 1.19 5.19 -2.92
CA ARG A 489 2.48 4.53 -2.68
C ARG A 489 2.91 4.54 -1.22
N SER A 490 2.08 5.10 -0.34
CA SER A 490 2.42 5.33 1.06
C SER A 490 1.48 4.58 2.00
N PHE A 491 2.06 3.71 2.81
CA PHE A 491 1.40 3.30 4.05
C PHE A 491 1.37 4.51 4.99
N LEU A 492 0.20 4.86 5.54
CA LEU A 492 0.06 6.01 6.44
C LEU A 492 -0.36 5.56 7.82
N ILE A 493 0.46 5.86 8.82
CA ILE A 493 0.25 5.51 10.22
C ILE A 493 0.12 6.81 11.01
N SER A 494 -1.09 7.05 11.54
CA SER A 494 -1.35 8.16 12.45
C SER A 494 -0.53 7.99 13.71
N TYR A 495 0.33 8.97 14.00
CA TYR A 495 1.20 9.03 15.17
C TYR A 495 1.48 10.49 15.50
N HIS A 496 1.49 10.87 16.78
CA HIS A 496 1.72 12.26 17.18
C HIS A 496 2.95 12.37 18.10
N PRO A 497 4.08 12.92 17.60
CA PRO A 497 5.30 13.04 18.40
C PRO A 497 5.17 13.98 19.60
N ASP A 498 4.23 14.93 19.58
CA ASP A 498 3.96 15.82 20.71
C ASP A 498 3.32 15.10 21.91
N ALA A 499 2.58 14.03 21.63
CA ALA A 499 1.99 13.17 22.65
C ALA A 499 2.94 12.04 23.09
N ASP A 500 4.16 11.98 22.53
CA ASP A 500 5.11 10.90 22.73
C ASP A 500 6.58 11.41 22.80
N PRO A 501 6.90 12.32 23.75
CA PRO A 501 8.23 12.93 23.85
C PRO A 501 9.35 11.91 24.08
N GLU A 502 9.06 10.81 24.79
CA GLU A 502 10.01 9.74 25.12
C GLU A 502 10.03 8.60 24.09
N GLY A 503 9.20 8.67 23.04
CA GLY A 503 9.15 7.66 21.99
C GLY A 503 8.54 6.30 22.41
N VAL A 504 7.75 6.27 23.49
CA VAL A 504 7.11 5.05 24.01
C VAL A 504 6.06 4.51 23.04
N ALA A 505 5.25 5.38 22.43
CA ALA A 505 4.22 4.96 21.48
C ALA A 505 4.83 4.50 20.16
N ILE A 506 5.79 5.26 19.59
CA ILE A 506 6.49 4.83 18.37
C ILE A 506 7.32 3.56 18.60
N GLY A 507 7.91 3.40 19.78
CA GLY A 507 8.59 2.17 20.19
C GLY A 507 7.67 0.94 20.25
N LYS A 508 6.34 1.12 20.37
CA LYS A 508 5.36 0.02 20.25
C LYS A 508 4.84 -0.15 18.81
N LEU A 509 4.61 0.96 18.11
CA LEU A 509 4.06 0.96 16.74
C LEU A 509 5.04 0.37 15.73
N LEU A 510 6.33 0.72 15.83
CA LEU A 510 7.35 0.32 14.86
C LEU A 510 7.53 -1.21 14.79
N PRO A 511 7.81 -1.95 15.87
CA PRO A 511 7.95 -3.42 15.81
C PRO A 511 6.63 -4.13 15.46
N GLY A 512 5.48 -3.54 15.82
CA GLY A 512 4.17 -4.09 15.50
C GLY A 512 3.80 -4.01 14.01
N ILE A 513 4.21 -2.92 13.33
CA ILE A 513 3.79 -2.60 11.96
C ILE A 513 4.89 -2.85 10.94
N LEU A 514 6.15 -2.51 11.26
CA LEU A 514 7.26 -2.53 10.31
C LEU A 514 7.44 -3.90 9.62
N PRO A 515 7.38 -5.05 10.32
CA PRO A 515 7.48 -6.36 9.67
C PRO A 515 6.39 -6.62 8.62
N VAL A 516 5.18 -6.08 8.81
CA VAL A 516 4.05 -6.25 7.89
C VAL A 516 4.27 -5.45 6.61
N ILE A 517 4.49 -4.15 6.73
CA ILE A 517 4.62 -3.24 5.58
C ILE A 517 5.88 -3.52 4.77
N SER A 518 6.97 -3.92 5.42
CA SER A 518 8.21 -4.34 4.76
C SER A 518 8.06 -5.70 4.10
N GLY A 519 7.37 -6.66 4.73
CA GLY A 519 7.06 -7.95 4.13
C GLY A 519 6.24 -7.80 2.85
N ILE A 520 5.23 -6.93 2.86
CA ILE A 520 4.46 -6.55 1.68
C ILE A 520 5.40 -5.93 0.63
N ASN A 521 6.18 -4.91 0.99
CA ASN A 521 7.09 -4.26 0.04
C ASN A 521 8.09 -5.24 -0.60
N LEU A 522 8.74 -6.08 0.21
CA LEU A 522 9.73 -7.06 -0.25
C LEU A 522 9.10 -8.14 -1.12
N GLN A 523 7.87 -8.58 -0.83
CA GLN A 523 7.15 -9.54 -1.67
C GLN A 523 6.97 -9.00 -3.10
N TYR A 524 6.59 -7.73 -3.25
CA TYR A 524 6.45 -7.08 -4.56
C TYR A 524 7.82 -6.79 -5.19
N TYR A 525 8.80 -6.35 -4.40
CA TYR A 525 10.17 -6.09 -4.84
C TYR A 525 10.79 -7.34 -5.47
N PHE A 526 10.84 -8.46 -4.76
CA PHE A 526 11.46 -9.69 -5.23
C PHE A 526 10.71 -10.29 -6.41
N SER A 527 9.38 -10.31 -6.34
CA SER A 527 8.54 -10.79 -7.44
C SER A 527 8.70 -9.94 -8.70
N ARG A 528 9.13 -8.67 -8.58
CA ARG A 528 9.42 -7.79 -9.71
C ARG A 528 10.82 -7.98 -10.27
N VAL A 529 11.83 -8.06 -9.40
CA VAL A 529 13.25 -8.12 -9.81
C VAL A 529 13.57 -9.45 -10.49
N ASP A 530 13.03 -10.56 -9.98
CA ASP A 530 13.18 -11.89 -10.59
C ASP A 530 11.87 -12.68 -10.43
N ASN A 531 10.94 -12.47 -11.35
CA ASN A 531 9.62 -13.11 -11.27
C ASN A 531 9.68 -14.63 -11.50
N ASP A 532 10.66 -15.10 -12.27
CA ASP A 532 10.73 -16.51 -12.63
C ASP A 532 11.24 -17.34 -11.44
N THR A 533 12.14 -16.79 -10.62
CA THR A 533 12.65 -17.43 -9.39
C THR A 533 11.86 -17.06 -8.13
N LEU A 534 11.56 -15.78 -7.93
CA LEU A 534 10.99 -15.24 -6.69
C LEU A 534 9.53 -14.81 -6.82
N GLY A 535 8.97 -14.91 -8.03
CA GLY A 535 7.56 -14.66 -8.31
C GLY A 535 6.79 -15.96 -8.52
N SER A 536 5.72 -15.88 -9.31
CA SER A 536 4.94 -17.05 -9.72
C SER A 536 4.64 -17.11 -11.21
N GLY A 537 5.37 -16.40 -12.07
CA GLY A 537 5.15 -16.42 -13.52
C GLY A 537 3.83 -15.74 -13.92
N THR A 538 3.20 -16.20 -14.99
CA THR A 538 1.90 -15.68 -15.42
C THR A 538 0.76 -16.27 -14.61
N LYS A 539 -0.18 -15.43 -14.15
CA LYS A 539 -1.38 -15.84 -13.40
C LYS A 539 -2.34 -16.72 -14.20
N LEU A 540 -2.32 -16.61 -15.53
CA LEU A 540 -3.33 -17.22 -16.42
C LEU A 540 -3.41 -18.76 -16.28
N PRO A 541 -2.29 -19.51 -16.27
CA PRO A 541 -2.30 -20.95 -16.08
C PRO A 541 -2.11 -21.38 -14.61
N HIS A 542 -2.36 -20.52 -13.62
CA HIS A 542 -2.12 -20.88 -12.21
C HIS A 542 -3.05 -21.98 -11.73
N ASN A 543 -2.46 -23.07 -11.24
CA ASN A 543 -3.16 -24.13 -10.51
C ASN A 543 -2.81 -24.03 -9.02
N PRO A 544 -3.77 -23.77 -8.12
CA PRO A 544 -3.52 -23.75 -6.67
C PRO A 544 -3.17 -25.14 -6.15
N VAL A 545 -2.12 -25.23 -5.33
CA VAL A 545 -1.66 -26.50 -4.74
C VAL A 545 -1.69 -26.41 -3.22
N GLY A 546 -2.64 -27.10 -2.60
CA GLY A 546 -2.72 -27.28 -1.14
C GLY A 546 -2.79 -26.00 -0.31
N PHE A 547 -3.18 -24.86 -0.92
CA PHE A 547 -3.08 -23.52 -0.32
C PHE A 547 -1.66 -23.10 0.10
N LEU A 548 -0.63 -23.81 -0.35
CA LEU A 548 0.78 -23.52 -0.08
C LEU A 548 1.40 -22.63 -1.16
N GLY A 549 0.88 -22.70 -2.39
CA GLY A 549 1.38 -21.95 -3.53
C GLY A 549 0.62 -22.31 -4.80
N VAL A 550 1.22 -21.97 -5.94
CA VAL A 550 0.66 -22.21 -7.27
C VAL A 550 1.68 -22.89 -8.19
N GLN A 551 1.19 -23.67 -9.14
CA GLN A 551 1.96 -24.14 -10.30
C GLN A 551 1.59 -23.33 -11.54
N GLU A 552 2.58 -23.00 -12.37
CA GLU A 552 2.35 -22.38 -13.68
C GLU A 552 2.10 -23.49 -14.72
N GLY A 553 0.83 -23.74 -15.07
CA GLY A 553 0.45 -24.80 -15.99
C GLY A 553 0.15 -26.14 -15.31
N ALA A 554 0.05 -27.19 -16.12
CA ALA A 554 -0.30 -28.54 -15.65
C ALA A 554 0.86 -29.27 -14.94
N THR A 555 2.10 -28.82 -15.18
CA THR A 555 3.33 -29.38 -14.62
C THR A 555 4.28 -28.24 -14.29
N GLY A 556 4.85 -28.21 -13.09
CA GLY A 556 5.83 -27.20 -12.71
C GLY A 556 6.14 -27.21 -11.23
N ASP A 557 7.18 -26.47 -10.85
CA ASP A 557 7.55 -26.29 -9.45
C ASP A 557 6.48 -25.48 -8.70
N LEU A 558 6.38 -25.72 -7.39
CA LEU A 558 5.53 -24.93 -6.52
C LEU A 558 6.13 -23.53 -6.35
N ARG A 559 5.34 -22.49 -6.64
CA ARG A 559 5.74 -21.08 -6.52
C ARG A 559 4.88 -20.35 -5.50
N THR A 560 5.51 -19.48 -4.71
CA THR A 560 4.87 -18.77 -3.59
C THR A 560 4.90 -17.24 -3.74
N GLY A 561 5.59 -16.73 -4.77
CA GLY A 561 5.66 -15.30 -5.06
C GLY A 561 4.45 -14.77 -5.84
N LEU A 562 4.50 -13.48 -6.21
CA LEU A 562 3.42 -12.82 -6.93
C LEU A 562 3.54 -13.01 -8.45
N PRO A 563 2.41 -13.10 -9.18
CA PRO A 563 2.43 -13.24 -10.62
C PRO A 563 2.85 -11.94 -11.32
N LYS A 564 3.30 -12.02 -12.58
CA LYS A 564 3.67 -10.86 -13.42
C LYS A 564 2.58 -9.79 -13.43
N GLN A 565 1.31 -10.20 -13.49
CA GLN A 565 0.13 -9.34 -13.47
C GLN A 565 -0.06 -8.54 -12.17
N ALA A 566 0.57 -8.98 -11.07
CA ALA A 566 0.53 -8.32 -9.77
C ALA A 566 1.77 -7.44 -9.52
N VAL A 567 2.73 -7.36 -10.44
CA VAL A 567 3.96 -6.55 -10.27
C VAL A 567 4.33 -5.73 -11.50
N GLU A 568 3.49 -5.70 -12.54
CA GLU A 568 3.84 -5.13 -13.84
C GLU A 568 4.16 -3.63 -13.80
N ILE A 569 3.48 -2.87 -12.92
CA ILE A 569 3.74 -1.44 -12.72
C ILE A 569 4.58 -1.14 -11.46
N HIS A 570 5.00 -2.17 -10.72
CA HIS A 570 5.76 -1.97 -9.48
C HIS A 570 7.19 -1.53 -9.80
N GLN A 571 7.58 -0.39 -9.24
CA GLN A 571 8.98 0.03 -9.17
C GLN A 571 9.63 -0.63 -7.95
N PRO A 572 10.68 -1.47 -8.12
CA PRO A 572 11.29 -2.22 -7.03
C PRO A 572 12.15 -1.28 -6.16
N LEU A 573 11.49 -0.55 -5.27
CA LEU A 573 12.12 0.31 -4.27
C LEU A 573 12.05 -0.38 -2.92
N ARG A 574 13.16 -0.42 -2.18
CA ARG A 574 13.09 -0.76 -0.75
C ARG A 574 12.27 0.30 -0.02
N LEU A 575 11.43 -0.16 0.90
CA LEU A 575 10.51 0.68 1.63
C LEU A 575 11.24 1.84 2.32
N GLN A 576 10.86 3.07 1.99
CA GLN A 576 11.32 4.28 2.67
C GLN A 576 10.45 4.50 3.91
N VAL A 577 10.95 4.12 5.09
CA VAL A 577 10.25 4.20 6.38
C VAL A 577 10.56 5.57 7.00
N MET A 578 9.62 6.49 6.89
CA MET A 578 9.72 7.85 7.39
C MET A 578 8.99 7.97 8.73
N VAL A 579 9.68 8.43 9.77
CA VAL A 579 9.13 8.56 11.12
C VAL A 579 9.31 10.00 11.62
N ALA A 580 8.20 10.66 11.95
CA ALA A 580 8.19 12.00 12.52
C ALA A 580 8.52 11.93 14.01
N CYS A 581 9.76 12.19 14.41
CA CYS A 581 10.16 12.14 15.83
C CYS A 581 11.39 13.02 16.13
N ARG A 582 11.59 13.32 17.43
CA ARG A 582 12.76 14.08 17.91
C ARG A 582 14.03 13.22 17.86
N ALA A 583 15.19 13.88 17.92
CA ALA A 583 16.50 13.24 17.78
C ALA A 583 16.74 12.23 18.91
N GLY A 584 17.47 11.15 18.63
CA GLY A 584 17.81 10.11 19.62
C GLY A 584 16.74 9.04 19.83
N ILE A 585 15.47 9.31 19.50
CA ILE A 585 14.38 8.34 19.69
C ILE A 585 14.58 7.09 18.83
N LEU A 586 14.87 7.25 17.53
CA LEU A 586 15.06 6.11 16.64
C LEU A 586 16.34 5.34 16.96
N GLU A 587 17.42 6.04 17.33
CA GLU A 587 18.67 5.42 17.78
C GLU A 587 18.46 4.56 19.04
N SER A 588 17.66 5.06 19.99
CA SER A 588 17.25 4.31 21.18
C SER A 588 16.42 3.07 20.83
N ILE A 589 15.50 3.17 19.86
CA ILE A 589 14.70 2.03 19.37
C ILE A 589 15.59 1.00 18.68
N LEU A 590 16.50 1.41 17.80
CA LEU A 590 17.44 0.50 17.13
C LEU A 590 18.40 -0.17 18.12
N SER A 591 18.67 0.47 19.27
CA SER A 591 19.51 -0.12 20.33
C SER A 591 18.73 -1.11 21.20
N SER A 592 17.45 -0.84 21.46
CA SER A 592 16.60 -1.63 22.36
C SER A 592 15.80 -2.74 21.67
N GLN A 593 15.61 -2.67 20.35
CA GLN A 593 14.76 -3.59 19.57
C GLN A 593 15.56 -4.26 18.44
N PRO A 594 16.20 -5.41 18.70
CA PRO A 594 17.05 -6.10 17.73
C PRO A 594 16.34 -6.49 16.44
N GLU A 595 15.04 -6.78 16.50
CA GLU A 595 14.22 -7.13 15.34
C GLU A 595 14.07 -5.95 14.37
N VAL A 596 13.79 -4.75 14.87
CA VAL A 596 13.73 -3.52 14.06
C VAL A 596 15.12 -3.20 13.53
N ALA A 597 16.13 -3.26 14.39
CA ALA A 597 17.51 -2.97 14.04
C ALA A 597 17.98 -3.85 12.88
N ARG A 598 17.72 -5.16 12.93
CA ARG A 598 18.11 -6.09 11.85
C ARG A 598 17.55 -5.69 10.50
N MET A 599 16.30 -5.21 10.44
CA MET A 599 15.67 -4.79 9.19
C MET A 599 16.35 -3.56 8.58
N VAL A 600 16.75 -2.62 9.43
CA VAL A 600 17.39 -1.37 9.03
C VAL A 600 18.87 -1.59 8.70
N ARG A 601 19.62 -2.21 9.60
CA ARG A 601 21.07 -2.44 9.45
C ARG A 601 21.42 -3.36 8.28
N ASN A 602 20.57 -4.35 8.00
CA ASN A 602 20.74 -5.22 6.83
C ASN A 602 20.25 -4.57 5.53
N GLY A 603 19.72 -3.33 5.58
CA GLY A 603 19.27 -2.60 4.42
C GLY A 603 18.05 -3.22 3.73
N TRP A 604 17.19 -3.94 4.47
CA TRP A 604 15.90 -4.43 3.96
C TRP A 604 14.89 -3.30 3.79
N VAL A 605 15.02 -2.26 4.62
CA VAL A 605 14.27 -1.00 4.55
C VAL A 605 15.23 0.18 4.70
N ARG A 606 14.82 1.37 4.26
CA ARG A 606 15.53 2.61 4.56
C ARG A 606 14.81 3.34 5.68
N LEU A 607 15.47 3.59 6.81
CA LEU A 607 14.89 4.34 7.92
C LEU A 607 15.27 5.83 7.80
N ILE A 608 14.26 6.69 7.82
CA ILE A 608 14.39 8.14 7.70
C ILE A 608 13.67 8.78 8.89
N ARG A 609 14.39 9.61 9.62
CA ARG A 609 13.81 10.51 10.61
C ARG A 609 13.34 11.77 9.90
N VAL A 610 12.12 12.20 10.18
CA VAL A 610 11.61 13.53 9.82
C VAL A 610 11.47 14.31 11.12
N ASP A 611 12.09 15.49 11.19
CA ASP A 611 11.95 16.33 12.37
C ASP A 611 10.52 16.92 12.42
N PRO A 612 9.78 16.79 13.54
CA PRO A 612 8.44 17.38 13.64
C PRO A 612 8.47 18.90 13.74
N ASP A 613 9.53 19.44 14.35
CA ASP A 613 9.70 20.83 14.75
C ASP A 613 10.52 21.64 13.72
N SER A 614 11.18 20.98 12.76
CA SER A 614 11.93 21.61 11.66
C SER A 614 11.60 21.02 10.26
N ALA A 615 12.23 21.55 9.21
CA ALA A 615 12.13 21.02 7.84
C ALA A 615 13.21 19.96 7.53
N GLU A 616 13.95 19.57 8.56
CA GLU A 616 15.09 18.66 8.47
C GLU A 616 14.64 17.20 8.47
N ALA A 617 15.43 16.38 7.80
CA ALA A 617 15.29 14.95 7.81
C ALA A 617 16.68 14.33 7.84
N SER A 618 16.81 13.18 8.49
CA SER A 618 18.05 12.40 8.51
C SER A 618 17.79 10.96 8.13
N ILE A 619 18.78 10.29 7.54
CA ILE A 619 18.70 8.92 7.04
C ILE A 619 19.67 8.09 7.86
N HIS A 620 19.25 6.90 8.29
CA HIS A 620 20.14 5.96 8.93
C HIS A 620 21.04 5.27 7.90
N ILE A 621 22.35 5.41 8.08
CA ILE A 621 23.40 4.69 7.34
C ILE A 621 24.13 3.79 8.33
N GLU A 622 24.30 2.52 7.96
CA GLU A 622 25.02 1.56 8.81
C GLU A 622 26.47 1.99 8.99
N GLY A 623 26.96 2.02 10.23
CA GLY A 623 28.29 2.50 10.58
C GLY A 623 28.41 4.01 10.81
N GLU A 624 27.54 4.83 10.20
CA GLU A 624 27.55 6.30 10.35
C GLU A 624 26.41 6.84 11.24
N GLY A 625 25.35 6.06 11.46
CA GLY A 625 24.16 6.50 12.18
C GLY A 625 23.27 7.41 11.34
N PHE A 626 22.58 8.36 11.96
CA PHE A 626 21.68 9.27 11.25
C PHE A 626 22.45 10.46 10.66
N VAL A 627 22.52 10.50 9.33
CA VAL A 627 23.14 11.62 8.57
C VAL A 627 22.06 12.50 7.94
N SER A 628 22.34 13.78 7.73
CA SER A 628 21.38 14.71 7.11
C SER A 628 20.99 14.23 5.70
N ALA A 629 19.69 14.23 5.40
CA ALA A 629 19.14 13.82 4.11
C ALA A 629 19.37 14.85 2.98
N GLY A 630 19.90 16.03 3.30
CA GLY A 630 20.07 17.15 2.37
C GLY A 630 18.75 17.83 1.98
N SER A 631 18.83 19.07 1.49
CA SER A 631 17.69 19.83 0.94
C SER A 631 17.67 19.72 -0.59
N SER A 632 16.92 18.76 -1.13
CA SER A 632 16.58 18.80 -2.55
C SER A 632 15.67 20.01 -2.81
N GLY A 633 16.16 20.98 -3.58
CA GLY A 633 15.37 22.10 -4.10
C GLY A 633 14.41 21.71 -5.23
N SER A 634 13.95 20.45 -5.27
CA SER A 634 13.05 19.97 -6.31
C SER A 634 11.72 20.70 -6.19
N PRO A 635 11.23 21.35 -7.26
CA PRO A 635 9.93 22.00 -7.22
C PRO A 635 8.84 20.95 -7.00
N VAL A 636 7.91 21.25 -6.09
CA VAL A 636 6.71 20.44 -5.86
C VAL A 636 5.57 21.08 -6.64
N ALA A 637 4.87 20.30 -7.46
CA ALA A 637 3.74 20.81 -8.22
C ALA A 637 2.59 21.19 -7.28
N GLU A 638 1.93 22.31 -7.54
CA GLU A 638 0.69 22.71 -6.85
C GLU A 638 -0.50 22.51 -7.80
N VAL A 639 -1.54 21.85 -7.31
CA VAL A 639 -2.77 21.56 -8.08
C VAL A 639 -4.02 21.84 -7.24
N ALA A 640 -5.14 22.14 -7.91
CA ALA A 640 -6.40 22.38 -7.21
C ALA A 640 -7.02 21.11 -6.63
N ARG A 641 -6.88 19.97 -7.34
CA ARG A 641 -7.43 18.66 -6.97
C ARG A 641 -6.44 17.56 -7.35
N SER A 642 -6.47 16.43 -6.65
CA SER A 642 -5.68 15.24 -7.04
C SER A 642 -5.90 14.85 -8.50
N ALA A 643 -7.14 14.92 -8.98
CA ALA A 643 -7.49 14.55 -10.36
C ALA A 643 -6.77 15.40 -11.42
N ASP A 644 -6.48 16.67 -11.12
CA ASP A 644 -5.78 17.56 -12.06
C ASP A 644 -4.30 17.16 -12.18
N TRP A 645 -3.74 16.53 -11.14
CA TRP A 645 -2.39 15.99 -11.17
C TRP A 645 -2.31 14.66 -11.93
N PHE A 646 -3.23 13.74 -11.69
CA PHE A 646 -3.08 12.38 -12.23
C PHE A 646 -3.80 12.15 -13.57
N ALA A 647 -4.65 13.07 -14.02
CA ALA A 647 -5.43 12.92 -15.25
C ALA A 647 -4.52 12.65 -16.46
N GLY A 648 -4.88 11.62 -17.23
CA GLY A 648 -4.15 11.23 -18.45
C GLY A 648 -2.80 10.55 -18.24
N ARG A 649 -2.33 10.41 -16.99
CA ARG A 649 -1.00 9.90 -16.66
C ARG A 649 -1.07 8.50 -16.05
N MET A 650 -0.47 7.53 -16.73
CA MET A 650 -0.32 6.14 -16.22
C MET A 650 0.98 5.95 -15.43
N GLU A 651 1.83 6.95 -15.50
CA GLU A 651 2.99 7.34 -14.70
C GLU A 651 3.01 6.94 -13.24
N SER A 652 4.15 6.51 -12.70
CA SER A 652 4.45 6.85 -11.32
C SER A 652 4.70 8.34 -11.20
N LEU A 653 3.85 9.01 -10.42
CA LEU A 653 3.90 10.46 -10.29
C LEU A 653 4.62 10.87 -9.02
N ASP A 654 5.28 12.01 -9.13
CA ASP A 654 5.93 12.67 -8.01
C ASP A 654 4.88 13.29 -7.08
N PRO A 655 5.25 13.56 -5.81
CA PRO A 655 4.38 14.27 -4.89
C PRO A 655 3.94 15.63 -5.44
N ALA A 656 2.67 15.96 -5.20
CA ALA A 656 2.11 17.27 -5.51
C ALA A 656 1.32 17.78 -4.30
N LEU A 657 1.33 19.10 -4.10
CA LEU A 657 0.52 19.76 -3.11
C LEU A 657 -0.87 20.05 -3.71
N VAL A 658 -1.91 19.54 -3.05
CA VAL A 658 -3.29 19.79 -3.40
C VAL A 658 -3.77 20.99 -2.58
N VAL A 659 -3.86 22.15 -3.22
CA VAL A 659 -4.31 23.41 -2.62
C VAL A 659 -5.65 23.78 -3.25
N PRO A 660 -6.78 23.61 -2.53
CA PRO A 660 -8.08 23.98 -3.07
C PRO A 660 -8.09 25.47 -3.46
N SER A 661 -8.58 25.80 -4.65
CA SER A 661 -8.80 27.19 -5.02
C SER A 661 -9.75 27.86 -4.02
N PRO A 662 -9.51 29.12 -3.60
CA PRO A 662 -10.39 29.83 -2.70
C PRO A 662 -11.82 29.77 -3.23
N ARG A 663 -12.79 29.39 -2.38
CA ARG A 663 -14.19 29.13 -2.75
C ARG A 663 -14.77 30.24 -3.63
N GLY A 664 -14.73 30.01 -4.94
CA GLY A 664 -15.30 30.82 -6.00
C GLY A 664 -15.20 29.98 -7.25
N GLU A 665 -16.34 29.61 -7.84
CA GLU A 665 -16.46 28.75 -9.02
C GLU A 665 -16.29 27.23 -8.79
N VAL A 666 -17.15 26.64 -7.93
CA VAL A 666 -17.61 25.28 -8.24
C VAL A 666 -18.52 25.39 -9.46
N SER A 667 -17.93 25.28 -10.65
CA SER A 667 -18.68 24.97 -11.87
C SER A 667 -19.44 23.68 -11.64
N ARG A 668 -20.78 23.79 -11.62
CA ARG A 668 -21.69 22.66 -11.74
C ARG A 668 -21.51 22.07 -13.15
N ALA A 669 -20.60 21.10 -13.29
CA ALA A 669 -20.53 20.26 -14.46
C ALA A 669 -20.78 18.79 -14.05
N SER A 670 -22.07 18.44 -14.16
CA SER A 670 -22.70 17.14 -14.47
C SER A 670 -21.90 15.85 -14.35
#